data_AF-A0A0S2W0Z1-F1
#
_entry.id   AF-A0A0S2W0Z1-F1
#
_cell.length_a   1.000
_cell.length_b   1.000
_cell.length_c   1.000
_cell.angle_alpha   90.00
_cell.angle_beta   90.00
_cell.angle_gamma   90.00
#
_symmetry.space_group_name_H-M   'P 1'
#
loop_
_entity.id
_entity.type
_entity.pdbx_description
1 polymer ?
#
loop_
_entity_poly.entity_id
_entity_poly.type
_entity_poly.pdbx_seq_one_letter_code
_entity_poly.pdbx_strand_id
1 'polypeptide(L)'
;MFRFRRLAALVLTGALLSGLGTVQAAEPALLPESAALSSGDSGPLPVDFDSLSYDTEHVQAFLSDCEDFQALLDSSASITTISTACMALYVDYLSLYTEYSVCSVHYYRDPASYEADYLAFTFLFTRAGQAYQDAVHGMFRSDSFTDAYAAADGDLEELEELLDDYLDESITDEQLDLMDQESALVAGYWNALTAEYTATLPGSDRTWTREETESDPDLSDEDYWTLLSALAQARNAAAGPYLLELSSLRREIARSSGYDSVLDYYYETYYGRDYGREESEALFSYVKEHIVPVYSAYAAYYAAVCAGEEALNRYDGQGQAGKLAAVGPVIGQIAPELGELFDYMVESNLCDIERSDTKLDVGFTISLPSYRSAFLFDSPQGGYYDISTLIHEFGHFSAYCAAPSVNFSYDTAETHSQGLEALSLRYADQLFGEAGDAFRGADLYALLHAVVDGCLYGEFQVEFFDMEDPTLQDVNRLFRTLAQEYGYVYATDSDEAYDWVEVNHTFESPFYYISYATSALSALDLFLTSQDDYQGAVDTYLNLIRLSDESGYRETMARAGFPDVFQEETVSGVGGELSGYLYTDLYGLYDLEDHWALPEIGALVSAGLIGGTGDGFQPSAPVSRAALCTILYRAEGQPQPDAESSFSDVAADAWYADAAAWAAESGITTGTGGGFSPDVPLTRESLALLLYRYAGEPSHSGGLSSFSDADTVSPWASQAVAWAVEQGILLGSDGRLNPTGGASRAEAAVMLFRFFSQAAGEAAA
;
A
#
# COMPACT_ATOMS: atom_id res chain seq x y z
N MET A 1 10.53 20.28 12.92
CA MET A 1 9.79 20.00 14.18
C MET A 1 10.46 18.92 15.05
N PHE A 2 11.03 17.86 14.47
CA PHE A 2 11.74 16.76 15.17
C PHE A 2 12.85 17.23 16.14
N ARG A 3 13.78 18.08 15.67
CA ARG A 3 14.92 18.57 16.47
C ARG A 3 14.53 19.61 17.53
N PHE A 4 13.47 20.38 17.25
CA PHE A 4 12.87 21.38 18.16
C PHE A 4 12.48 20.79 19.51
N ARG A 5 11.81 19.62 19.52
CA ARG A 5 11.26 19.04 20.75
C ARG A 5 12.33 18.38 21.62
N ARG A 6 13.38 17.79 21.03
CA ARG A 6 14.57 17.34 21.77
C ARG A 6 15.28 18.51 22.45
N LEU A 7 15.50 19.58 21.70
CA LEU A 7 16.15 20.80 22.19
C LEU A 7 15.30 21.49 23.28
N ALA A 8 13.99 21.64 23.06
CA ALA A 8 13.05 22.19 24.05
C ALA A 8 12.96 21.30 25.30
N ALA A 9 12.84 19.98 25.16
CA ALA A 9 12.78 19.06 26.29
C ALA A 9 14.06 19.05 27.13
N LEU A 10 15.25 19.10 26.51
CA LEU A 10 16.54 19.19 27.21
C LEU A 10 16.73 20.54 27.92
N VAL A 11 16.39 21.64 27.26
CA VAL A 11 16.47 22.99 27.82
C VAL A 11 15.50 23.16 28.98
N LEU A 12 14.28 22.62 28.85
CA LEU A 12 13.25 22.68 29.89
C LEU A 12 13.57 21.74 31.07
N THR A 13 14.09 20.54 30.83
CA THR A 13 14.51 19.63 31.92
C THR A 13 15.79 20.09 32.61
N GLY A 14 16.77 20.61 31.87
CA GLY A 14 18.00 21.20 32.41
C GLY A 14 17.74 22.43 33.30
N ALA A 15 16.90 23.37 32.83
CA ALA A 15 16.55 24.57 33.58
C ALA A 15 15.65 24.30 34.81
N LEU A 16 14.83 23.25 34.78
CA LEU A 16 14.01 22.83 35.93
C LEU A 16 14.82 22.06 36.99
N LEU A 17 15.85 21.31 36.57
CA LEU A 17 16.69 20.52 37.48
C LEU A 17 17.75 21.36 38.20
N SER A 18 18.26 22.42 37.58
CA SER A 18 19.29 23.28 38.18
C SER A 18 18.73 24.36 39.12
N GLY A 19 17.43 24.68 39.03
CA GLY A 19 16.77 25.70 39.85
C GLY A 19 16.16 25.23 41.18
N LEU A 20 16.05 23.91 41.44
CA LEU A 20 15.29 23.40 42.58
C LEU A 20 16.11 22.50 43.51
N GLY A 21 16.80 23.14 44.45
CA GLY A 21 17.04 22.52 45.75
C GLY A 21 15.72 22.24 46.45
N THR A 22 15.27 20.97 46.44
CA THR A 22 14.20 20.41 47.28
C THR A 22 13.02 21.36 47.54
N VAL A 23 12.11 21.51 46.58
CA VAL A 23 10.76 22.05 46.85
C VAL A 23 9.73 21.07 46.31
N GLN A 24 8.99 20.51 47.26
CA GLN A 24 7.75 19.79 47.11
C GLN A 24 6.80 20.54 46.18
N ALA A 25 6.23 19.84 45.20
CA ALA A 25 5.21 20.29 44.24
C ALA A 25 4.45 21.55 44.69
N ALA A 26 4.75 22.67 44.04
CA ALA A 26 3.87 23.82 43.97
C ALA A 26 3.48 23.95 42.49
N GLU A 27 2.24 23.54 42.21
CA GLU A 27 1.59 23.53 40.91
C GLU A 27 1.65 24.91 40.22
N PRO A 28 1.97 24.97 38.92
CA PRO A 28 1.61 26.10 38.08
C PRO A 28 0.11 26.01 37.76
N ALA A 29 -0.68 26.89 38.35
CA ALA A 29 -2.14 26.98 38.21
C ALA A 29 -2.61 27.55 36.85
N LEU A 30 -2.07 27.08 35.72
CA LEU A 30 -2.48 27.52 34.37
C LEU A 30 -2.67 26.38 33.35
N LEU A 31 -2.69 25.12 33.81
CA LEU A 31 -3.29 24.02 33.07
C LEU A 31 -4.63 23.69 33.76
N PRO A 32 -5.71 23.36 33.03
CA PRO A 32 -6.75 22.51 33.61
C PRO A 32 -6.06 21.32 34.27
N GLU A 33 -6.53 20.90 35.44
CA GLU A 33 -5.96 19.81 36.28
C GLU A 33 -5.73 18.45 35.56
N SER A 34 -5.95 18.33 34.24
CA SER A 34 -5.79 17.13 33.44
C SER A 34 -4.52 17.06 32.56
N ALA A 35 -3.67 18.10 32.50
CA ALA A 35 -2.52 18.11 31.59
C ALA A 35 -1.14 18.05 32.27
N ALA A 36 -1.07 17.71 33.56
CA ALA A 36 0.20 17.56 34.26
C ALA A 36 0.84 16.19 33.99
N LEU A 37 1.95 16.21 33.26
CA LEU A 37 2.91 15.11 33.10
C LEU A 37 3.40 14.59 34.47
N SER A 38 2.67 13.68 35.09
CA SER A 38 3.19 12.74 36.08
C SER A 38 2.33 11.49 36.18
N SER A 39 2.92 10.34 35.85
CA SER A 39 2.53 8.98 36.27
C SER A 39 1.05 8.61 36.20
N GLY A 40 0.62 8.01 35.08
CA GLY A 40 -0.49 7.05 35.06
C GLY A 40 -1.70 7.37 34.18
N ASP A 41 -1.87 8.61 33.70
CA ASP A 41 -2.95 9.00 32.80
C ASP A 41 -2.37 9.52 31.47
N SER A 42 -2.25 8.64 30.48
CA SER A 42 -1.71 8.95 29.15
C SER A 42 -2.78 8.94 28.05
N GLY A 43 -4.07 8.86 28.38
CA GLY A 43 -5.17 8.83 27.40
C GLY A 43 -5.61 10.22 26.88
N PRO A 44 -6.55 10.23 25.92
CA PRO A 44 -7.14 11.45 25.40
C PRO A 44 -7.95 12.21 26.49
N LEU A 45 -8.07 13.53 26.33
CA LEU A 45 -8.84 14.39 27.22
C LEU A 45 -10.30 14.50 26.74
N PRO A 46 -11.29 14.62 27.66
CA PRO A 46 -12.69 14.75 27.27
C PRO A 46 -12.94 15.95 26.34
N VAL A 47 -13.61 15.69 25.22
CA VAL A 47 -14.01 16.68 24.22
C VAL A 47 -15.34 16.27 23.59
N ASP A 48 -16.08 17.24 23.06
CA ASP A 48 -17.21 17.02 22.15
C ASP A 48 -16.95 17.89 20.91
N PHE A 49 -16.74 17.25 19.75
CA PHE A 49 -16.34 17.98 18.54
C PHE A 49 -17.35 19.07 18.16
N ASP A 50 -18.64 18.81 18.33
CA ASP A 50 -19.71 19.74 17.97
C ASP A 50 -19.73 21.00 18.85
N SER A 51 -18.97 21.00 19.95
CA SER A 51 -18.78 22.16 20.83
C SER A 51 -17.57 23.02 20.46
N LEU A 52 -16.71 22.55 19.56
CA LEU A 52 -15.50 23.25 19.15
C LEU A 52 -15.82 24.35 18.11
N SER A 53 -14.99 25.37 18.10
CA SER A 53 -15.06 26.48 17.14
C SER A 53 -13.65 26.98 16.83
N TYR A 54 -13.51 27.72 15.73
CA TYR A 54 -12.25 28.35 15.34
C TYR A 54 -12.42 29.88 15.29
N ASP A 55 -11.38 30.63 15.65
CA ASP A 55 -11.40 32.09 15.62
C ASP A 55 -10.13 32.69 15.00
N THR A 56 -10.26 33.36 13.86
CA THR A 56 -9.13 34.03 13.20
C THR A 56 -8.55 35.20 14.03
N GLU A 57 -9.29 35.76 15.00
CA GLU A 57 -8.77 36.77 15.92
C GLU A 57 -7.75 36.17 16.90
N HIS A 58 -7.89 34.90 17.26
CA HIS A 58 -6.93 34.18 18.10
C HIS A 58 -5.56 34.12 17.43
N VAL A 59 -5.49 33.85 16.12
CA VAL A 59 -4.22 33.82 15.39
C VAL A 59 -3.50 35.18 15.46
N GLN A 60 -4.25 36.29 15.40
CA GLN A 60 -3.66 37.63 15.50
C GLN A 60 -3.11 37.91 16.90
N ALA A 61 -3.81 37.47 17.94
CA ALA A 61 -3.33 37.56 19.32
C ALA A 61 -2.02 36.78 19.51
N PHE A 62 -1.97 35.54 19.00
CA PHE A 62 -0.78 34.72 19.06
C PHE A 62 0.45 35.32 18.35
N LEU A 63 0.24 35.96 17.19
CA LEU A 63 1.30 36.69 16.51
C LEU A 63 1.85 37.83 17.38
N SER A 64 0.98 38.55 18.10
CA SER A 64 1.40 39.57 19.08
C SER A 64 2.15 38.96 20.26
N ASP A 65 1.73 37.78 20.74
CA ASP A 65 2.41 37.08 21.84
C ASP A 65 3.82 36.61 21.42
N CYS A 66 4.00 36.23 20.15
CA CYS A 66 5.33 35.94 19.59
C CYS A 66 6.24 37.19 19.59
N GLU A 67 5.70 38.36 19.22
CA GLU A 67 6.44 39.64 19.27
C GLU A 67 6.79 40.02 20.73
N ASP A 68 5.86 39.85 21.67
CA ASP A 68 6.07 40.11 23.09
C ASP A 68 7.12 39.16 23.69
N PHE A 69 7.15 37.90 23.26
CA PHE A 69 8.18 36.95 23.65
C PHE A 69 9.56 37.35 23.10
N GLN A 70 9.64 37.80 21.85
CA GLN A 70 10.89 38.34 21.32
C GLN A 70 11.37 39.55 22.14
N ALA A 71 10.47 40.46 22.50
CA ALA A 71 10.80 41.59 23.37
C ALA A 71 11.22 41.17 24.79
N LEU A 72 10.72 40.05 25.31
CA LEU A 72 11.17 39.45 26.57
C LEU A 72 12.63 39.00 26.48
N LEU A 73 13.05 38.44 25.35
CA LEU A 73 14.44 38.01 25.12
C LEU A 73 15.41 39.18 25.02
N ASP A 74 14.95 40.35 24.59
CA ASP A 74 15.73 41.60 24.63
C ASP A 74 15.86 42.21 26.05
N SER A 75 15.21 41.60 27.06
CA SER A 75 15.23 42.01 28.46
C SER A 75 16.14 41.13 29.32
N SER A 76 16.41 41.53 30.57
CA SER A 76 17.18 40.72 31.55
C SER A 76 16.27 39.76 32.33
N ALA A 77 15.49 38.96 31.60
CA ALA A 77 14.56 37.98 32.18
C ALA A 77 15.29 36.76 32.74
N SER A 78 14.67 36.08 33.72
CA SER A 78 15.23 34.83 34.27
C SER A 78 14.94 33.65 33.34
N ILE A 79 15.76 32.59 33.41
CA ILE A 79 15.54 31.37 32.60
C ILE A 79 14.14 30.79 32.84
N THR A 80 13.66 30.80 34.10
CA THR A 80 12.32 30.34 34.43
C THR A 80 11.23 31.19 33.75
N THR A 81 11.41 32.51 33.66
CA THR A 81 10.48 33.41 32.98
C THR A 81 10.47 33.13 31.47
N ILE A 82 11.64 32.99 30.86
CA ILE A 82 11.79 32.70 29.43
C ILE A 82 11.17 31.33 29.10
N SER A 83 11.53 30.28 29.84
CA SER A 83 10.98 28.94 29.66
C SER A 83 9.46 28.88 29.87
N THR A 84 8.93 29.61 30.86
CA THR A 84 7.47 29.67 31.08
C THR A 84 6.75 30.34 29.92
N ALA A 85 7.29 31.45 29.41
CA ALA A 85 6.69 32.15 28.27
C ALA A 85 6.80 31.32 26.97
N CYS A 86 7.91 30.62 26.76
CA CYS A 86 8.08 29.70 25.65
C CYS A 86 7.06 28.53 25.71
N MET A 87 6.82 27.99 26.91
CA MET A 87 5.80 26.95 27.11
C MET A 87 4.37 27.47 26.90
N ALA A 88 4.09 28.70 27.32
CA ALA A 88 2.79 29.33 27.07
C ALA A 88 2.55 29.49 25.56
N LEU A 89 3.55 29.99 24.81
CA LEU A 89 3.48 30.04 23.34
C LEU A 89 3.26 28.66 22.73
N TYR A 90 3.95 27.63 23.21
CA TYR A 90 3.75 26.28 22.69
C TYR A 90 2.32 25.78 22.91
N VAL A 91 1.77 25.94 24.12
CA VAL A 91 0.40 25.54 24.45
C VAL A 91 -0.62 26.30 23.60
N ASP A 92 -0.41 27.60 23.41
CA ASP A 92 -1.30 28.43 22.60
C ASP A 92 -1.25 28.05 21.11
N TYR A 93 -0.05 27.72 20.60
CA TYR A 93 0.13 27.18 19.26
C TYR A 93 -0.61 25.84 19.06
N LEU A 94 -0.61 24.94 20.05
CA LEU A 94 -1.41 23.71 20.00
C LEU A 94 -2.93 24.01 19.98
N SER A 95 -3.36 25.07 20.68
CA SER A 95 -4.75 25.52 20.60
C SER A 95 -5.11 26.01 19.21
N LEU A 96 -4.26 26.84 18.59
CA LEU A 96 -4.44 27.27 17.21
C LEU A 96 -4.48 26.11 16.21
N TYR A 97 -3.64 25.10 16.41
CA TYR A 97 -3.66 23.90 15.56
C TYR A 97 -4.99 23.13 15.75
N THR A 98 -5.49 23.00 16.97
CA THR A 98 -6.80 22.39 17.19
C THR A 98 -7.91 23.17 16.46
N GLU A 99 -7.89 24.50 16.50
CA GLU A 99 -8.84 25.33 15.77
C GLU A 99 -8.70 25.22 14.25
N TYR A 100 -7.47 25.19 13.73
CA TYR A 100 -7.20 24.95 12.32
C TYR A 100 -7.77 23.61 11.87
N SER A 101 -7.65 22.57 12.70
CA SER A 101 -8.17 21.24 12.41
C SER A 101 -9.71 21.23 12.36
N VAL A 102 -10.36 21.95 13.27
CA VAL A 102 -11.82 22.14 13.26
C VAL A 102 -12.27 22.89 11.99
N CYS A 103 -11.57 23.98 11.63
CA CYS A 103 -11.83 24.72 10.39
C CYS A 103 -11.70 23.83 9.15
N SER A 104 -10.65 23.01 9.11
CA SER A 104 -10.39 22.05 8.03
C SER A 104 -11.55 21.06 7.90
N VAL A 105 -11.97 20.40 8.98
CA VAL A 105 -13.10 19.45 8.96
C VAL A 105 -14.39 20.11 8.45
N HIS A 106 -14.69 21.35 8.86
CA HIS A 106 -15.85 22.09 8.32
C HIS A 106 -15.74 22.34 6.82
N TYR A 107 -14.55 22.68 6.32
CA TYR A 107 -14.28 22.80 4.89
C TYR A 107 -14.47 21.49 4.14
N TYR A 108 -13.90 20.38 4.61
CA TYR A 108 -14.06 19.09 3.93
C TYR A 108 -15.53 18.59 3.93
N ARG A 109 -16.35 18.97 4.93
CA ARG A 109 -17.79 18.70 4.97
C ARG A 109 -18.61 19.48 3.94
N ASP A 110 -18.25 20.75 3.72
CA ASP A 110 -18.98 21.66 2.83
C ASP A 110 -18.06 22.77 2.32
N PRO A 111 -17.25 22.50 1.28
CA PRO A 111 -16.32 23.47 0.71
C PRO A 111 -17.03 24.75 0.28
N ALA A 112 -18.26 24.64 -0.24
CA ALA A 112 -19.02 25.78 -0.75
C ALA A 112 -19.35 26.82 0.34
N SER A 113 -19.51 26.38 1.60
CA SER A 113 -19.79 27.28 2.72
C SER A 113 -18.53 27.78 3.43
N TYR A 114 -17.44 27.01 3.42
CA TYR A 114 -16.28 27.23 4.30
C TYR A 114 -14.96 27.53 3.57
N GLU A 115 -14.91 27.51 2.23
CA GLU A 115 -13.67 27.77 1.47
C GLU A 115 -12.99 29.09 1.87
N ALA A 116 -13.74 30.19 2.02
CA ALA A 116 -13.17 31.49 2.37
C ALA A 116 -12.54 31.48 3.78
N ASP A 117 -13.18 30.83 4.74
CA ASP A 117 -12.68 30.70 6.10
C ASP A 117 -11.44 29.81 6.13
N TYR A 118 -11.48 28.66 5.44
CA TYR A 118 -10.37 27.72 5.36
C TYR A 118 -9.12 28.34 4.74
N LEU A 119 -9.25 29.03 3.61
CA LEU A 119 -8.12 29.71 2.96
C LEU A 119 -7.53 30.80 3.85
N ALA A 120 -8.39 31.59 4.51
CA ALA A 120 -7.94 32.64 5.42
C ALA A 120 -7.23 32.06 6.66
N PHE A 121 -7.81 31.03 7.28
CA PHE A 121 -7.25 30.39 8.46
C PHE A 121 -5.94 29.67 8.12
N THR A 122 -5.88 28.94 7.00
CA THR A 122 -4.66 28.27 6.52
C THR A 122 -3.51 29.27 6.39
N PHE A 123 -3.74 30.40 5.72
CA PHE A 123 -2.72 31.43 5.56
C PHE A 123 -2.27 32.01 6.92
N LEU A 124 -3.21 32.30 7.82
CA LEU A 124 -2.91 32.83 9.14
C LEU A 124 -2.16 31.81 10.01
N PHE A 125 -2.57 30.55 9.98
CA PHE A 125 -1.96 29.46 10.74
C PHE A 125 -0.52 29.20 10.27
N THR A 126 -0.27 29.19 8.95
CA THR A 126 1.10 29.10 8.40
C THR A 126 1.97 30.25 8.91
N ARG A 127 1.46 31.48 8.93
CA ARG A 127 2.19 32.62 9.48
C ARG A 127 2.44 32.51 10.99
N ALA A 128 1.48 31.99 11.75
CA ALA A 128 1.66 31.72 13.17
C ALA A 128 2.74 30.66 13.41
N GLY A 129 2.76 29.59 12.61
CA GLY A 129 3.83 28.58 12.64
C GLY A 129 5.21 29.20 12.41
N GLN A 130 5.35 30.06 11.40
CA GLN A 130 6.61 30.76 11.13
C GLN A 130 7.00 31.69 12.29
N ALA A 131 6.07 32.51 12.79
CA ALA A 131 6.35 33.43 13.90
C ALA A 131 6.75 32.69 15.17
N TYR A 132 6.12 31.55 15.46
CA TYR A 132 6.48 30.67 16.56
C TYR A 132 7.91 30.11 16.41
N GLN A 133 8.25 29.61 15.22
CA GLN A 133 9.60 29.12 14.92
C GLN A 133 10.64 30.24 15.07
N ASP A 134 10.38 31.42 14.49
CA ASP A 134 11.26 32.58 14.59
C ASP A 134 11.45 33.03 16.04
N ALA A 135 10.38 33.06 16.83
CA ALA A 135 10.41 33.39 18.25
C ALA A 135 11.31 32.43 19.04
N VAL A 136 11.20 31.13 18.76
CA VAL A 136 11.99 30.10 19.46
C VAL A 136 13.45 30.08 18.97
N HIS A 137 13.68 30.24 17.66
CA HIS A 137 15.04 30.39 17.12
C HIS A 137 15.71 31.64 17.70
N GLY A 138 14.95 32.73 17.81
CA GLY A 138 15.37 33.97 18.46
C GLY A 138 15.77 33.74 19.92
N MET A 139 15.01 32.93 20.67
CA MET A 139 15.36 32.55 22.05
C MET A 139 16.75 31.94 22.09
N PHE A 140 16.99 30.91 21.28
CA PHE A 140 18.25 30.20 21.28
C PHE A 140 19.44 31.03 20.79
N ARG A 141 19.21 32.02 19.94
CA ARG A 141 20.24 32.97 19.47
C ARG A 141 20.44 34.16 20.42
N SER A 142 19.63 34.32 21.47
CA SER A 142 19.67 35.49 22.33
C SER A 142 20.72 35.37 23.44
N ASP A 143 21.52 36.43 23.64
CA ASP A 143 22.44 36.53 24.77
C ASP A 143 21.71 36.37 26.11
N SER A 144 20.46 36.86 26.20
CA SER A 144 19.65 36.77 27.43
C SER A 144 19.33 35.33 27.82
N PHE A 145 18.94 34.49 26.86
CA PHE A 145 18.71 33.07 27.10
C PHE A 145 20.02 32.36 27.45
N THR A 146 21.08 32.57 26.67
CA THR A 146 22.39 31.94 26.88
C THR A 146 22.98 32.32 28.24
N ASP A 147 22.93 33.60 28.61
CA ASP A 147 23.34 34.11 29.93
C ASP A 147 22.49 33.53 31.05
N ALA A 148 21.16 33.47 30.87
CA ALA A 148 20.25 32.93 31.87
C ALA A 148 20.40 31.41 32.04
N TYR A 149 20.67 30.67 30.96
CA TYR A 149 20.94 29.24 30.96
C TYR A 149 22.28 28.94 31.66
N ALA A 150 23.34 29.68 31.32
CA ALA A 150 24.63 29.58 32.01
C ALA A 150 24.54 29.97 33.49
N ALA A 151 23.76 31.00 33.83
CA ALA A 151 23.52 31.42 35.21
C ALA A 151 22.74 30.37 36.03
N ALA A 152 22.06 29.45 35.36
CA ALA A 152 21.38 28.30 35.93
C ALA A 152 22.21 27.02 35.82
N ASP A 153 23.55 27.11 35.81
CA ASP A 153 24.47 25.96 35.72
C ASP A 153 24.24 25.04 34.51
N GLY A 154 23.65 25.56 33.42
CA GLY A 154 23.46 24.83 32.16
C GLY A 154 24.78 24.63 31.40
N ASP A 155 24.92 23.49 30.72
CA ASP A 155 26.09 23.17 29.91
C ASP A 155 26.01 23.87 28.55
N LEU A 156 26.80 24.93 28.37
CA LEU A 156 26.82 25.72 27.14
C LEU A 156 27.43 24.96 25.96
N GLU A 157 28.34 24.01 26.20
CA GLU A 157 28.98 23.24 25.12
C GLU A 157 27.98 22.23 24.55
N GLU A 158 27.21 21.56 25.42
CA GLU A 158 26.08 20.71 25.03
C GLU A 158 24.96 21.51 24.35
N LEU A 159 24.65 22.72 24.84
CA LEU A 159 23.68 23.59 24.20
C LEU A 159 24.14 24.02 22.81
N GLU A 160 25.41 24.42 22.64
CA GLU A 160 25.97 24.85 21.35
C GLU A 160 25.96 23.69 20.32
N GLU A 161 26.30 22.46 20.73
CA GLU A 161 26.22 21.27 19.87
C GLU A 161 24.78 20.98 19.42
N LEU A 162 23.80 21.11 20.32
CA LEU A 162 22.38 20.95 19.99
C LEU A 162 21.82 22.09 19.14
N LEU A 163 22.41 23.29 19.24
CA LEU A 163 22.00 24.48 18.50
C LEU A 163 22.59 24.53 17.10
N ASP A 164 23.83 24.06 16.90
CA ASP A 164 24.41 23.95 15.56
C ASP A 164 23.56 23.03 14.67
N ASP A 165 23.06 21.91 15.20
CA ASP A 165 22.14 21.00 14.49
C ASP A 165 20.73 21.59 14.24
N TYR A 166 20.36 22.67 14.92
CA TYR A 166 19.00 23.23 14.95
C TYR A 166 18.89 24.62 14.28
N LEU A 167 19.95 25.42 14.29
CA LEU A 167 19.96 26.80 13.81
C LEU A 167 20.58 26.99 12.42
N ASP A 168 21.19 25.97 11.82
CA ASP A 168 21.84 26.03 10.49
C ASP A 168 20.82 26.07 9.32
N GLU A 169 19.52 25.94 9.61
CA GLU A 169 18.44 25.76 8.60
C GLU A 169 17.58 27.02 8.31
N SER A 170 18.10 28.25 8.45
CA SER A 170 17.29 29.41 8.02
C SER A 170 17.17 29.46 6.49
N ILE A 171 15.97 29.21 5.97
CA ILE A 171 15.65 29.30 4.54
C ILE A 171 16.01 30.71 4.03
N THR A 172 16.81 30.77 2.97
CA THR A 172 17.22 32.02 2.32
C THR A 172 16.11 32.58 1.42
N ASP A 173 16.12 33.88 1.14
CA ASP A 173 15.19 34.50 0.16
C ASP A 173 15.24 33.80 -1.21
N GLU A 174 16.41 33.31 -1.61
CA GLU A 174 16.60 32.55 -2.85
C GLU A 174 15.88 31.18 -2.77
N GLN A 175 15.99 30.47 -1.66
CA GLN A 175 15.26 29.21 -1.45
C GLN A 175 13.74 29.43 -1.39
N LEU A 176 13.28 30.52 -0.78
CA LEU A 176 11.85 30.89 -0.79
C LEU A 176 11.34 31.13 -2.23
N ASP A 177 12.09 31.87 -3.05
CA ASP A 177 11.76 32.11 -4.46
C ASP A 177 11.70 30.80 -5.27
N LEU A 178 12.55 29.80 -4.95
CA LEU A 178 12.51 28.48 -5.58
C LEU A 178 11.28 27.67 -5.14
N MET A 179 10.91 27.71 -3.87
CA MET A 179 9.71 27.05 -3.35
C MET A 179 8.41 27.65 -3.92
N ASP A 180 8.37 28.97 -4.13
CA ASP A 180 7.26 29.65 -4.80
C ASP A 180 7.13 29.20 -6.27
N GLN A 181 8.25 29.03 -6.97
CA GLN A 181 8.26 28.48 -8.33
C GLN A 181 7.79 27.03 -8.38
N GLU A 182 8.20 26.21 -7.40
CA GLU A 182 7.74 24.82 -7.28
C GLU A 182 6.22 24.77 -7.10
N SER A 183 5.70 25.58 -6.18
CA SER A 183 4.26 25.69 -5.92
C SER A 183 3.48 26.11 -7.18
N ALA A 184 4.02 27.03 -7.98
CA ALA A 184 3.41 27.46 -9.23
C ALA A 184 3.39 26.34 -10.30
N LEU A 185 4.44 25.54 -10.38
CA LEU A 185 4.50 24.38 -11.29
C LEU A 185 3.51 23.29 -10.88
N VAL A 186 3.40 22.98 -9.58
CA VAL A 186 2.41 22.04 -9.04
C VAL A 186 0.99 22.53 -9.33
N ALA A 187 0.70 23.82 -9.16
CA ALA A 187 -0.59 24.37 -9.55
C ALA A 187 -0.85 24.28 -11.07
N GLY A 188 0.19 24.45 -11.89
CA GLY A 188 0.12 24.23 -13.33
C GLY A 188 -0.24 22.78 -13.69
N TYR A 189 0.39 21.81 -13.01
CA TYR A 189 0.06 20.39 -13.12
C TYR A 189 -1.41 20.10 -12.79
N TRP A 190 -1.94 20.62 -11.68
CA TRP A 190 -3.36 20.42 -11.32
C TRP A 190 -4.33 20.96 -12.36
N ASN A 191 -4.02 22.12 -12.95
CA ASN A 191 -4.81 22.67 -14.05
C ASN A 191 -4.80 21.76 -15.29
N ALA A 192 -3.68 21.08 -15.56
CA ALA A 192 -3.61 20.09 -16.62
C ALA A 192 -4.40 18.82 -16.24
N LEU A 193 -4.21 18.29 -15.03
CA LEU A 193 -4.86 17.05 -14.59
C LEU A 193 -6.40 17.15 -14.62
N THR A 194 -6.95 18.28 -14.19
CA THR A 194 -8.40 18.54 -14.10
C THR A 194 -9.05 18.99 -15.42
N ALA A 195 -8.26 19.21 -16.47
CA ALA A 195 -8.79 19.54 -17.78
C ALA A 195 -9.55 18.35 -18.40
N GLU A 196 -10.60 18.65 -19.17
CA GLU A 196 -11.32 17.63 -19.94
C GLU A 196 -10.58 17.32 -21.24
N TYR A 197 -10.19 16.07 -21.41
CA TYR A 197 -9.58 15.54 -22.63
C TYR A 197 -10.59 14.69 -23.40
N THR A 198 -10.37 14.60 -24.72
CA THR A 198 -11.20 13.77 -25.59
C THR A 198 -10.34 12.87 -26.47
N ALA A 199 -10.86 11.68 -26.80
CA ALA A 199 -10.24 10.72 -27.71
C ALA A 199 -11.23 10.25 -28.79
N THR A 200 -10.72 9.66 -29.86
CA THR A 200 -11.52 9.17 -30.99
C THR A 200 -11.02 7.78 -31.40
N LEU A 201 -11.95 6.85 -31.60
CA LEU A 201 -11.64 5.53 -32.15
C LEU A 201 -11.16 5.60 -33.62
N PRO A 202 -10.25 4.72 -34.05
CA PRO A 202 -9.82 4.65 -35.44
C PRO A 202 -10.99 4.54 -36.43
N GLY A 203 -11.15 5.53 -37.31
CA GLY A 203 -12.21 5.55 -38.33
C GLY A 203 -13.57 6.05 -37.85
N SER A 204 -13.68 6.50 -36.59
CA SER A 204 -14.85 7.22 -36.07
C SER A 204 -14.68 8.74 -36.20
N ASP A 205 -15.80 9.47 -36.36
CA ASP A 205 -15.86 10.94 -36.24
C ASP A 205 -16.37 11.38 -34.86
N ARG A 206 -16.78 10.44 -33.98
CA ARG A 206 -17.21 10.71 -32.60
C ARG A 206 -15.97 10.93 -31.73
N THR A 207 -16.09 11.84 -30.77
CA THR A 207 -15.14 12.01 -29.67
C THR A 207 -15.78 11.50 -28.39
N TRP A 208 -14.95 10.97 -27.49
CA TRP A 208 -15.35 10.51 -26.16
C TRP A 208 -14.53 11.24 -25.10
N THR A 209 -15.18 11.67 -24.03
CA THR A 209 -14.52 12.01 -22.77
C THR A 209 -14.23 10.75 -21.94
N ARG A 210 -13.52 10.90 -20.80
CA ARG A 210 -13.31 9.79 -19.86
C ARG A 210 -14.65 9.27 -19.31
N GLU A 211 -15.50 10.16 -18.82
CA GLU A 211 -16.82 9.81 -18.29
C GLU A 211 -17.69 9.11 -19.35
N GLU A 212 -17.70 9.60 -20.59
CA GLU A 212 -18.43 8.95 -21.68
C GLU A 212 -17.85 7.57 -22.05
N THR A 213 -16.54 7.37 -21.88
CA THR A 213 -15.90 6.06 -22.14
C THR A 213 -16.24 5.06 -21.02
N GLU A 214 -16.16 5.49 -19.76
CA GLU A 214 -16.42 4.67 -18.58
C GLU A 214 -17.89 4.30 -18.39
N SER A 215 -18.80 5.12 -18.93
CA SER A 215 -20.25 4.91 -18.78
C SER A 215 -20.96 4.31 -20.01
N ASP A 216 -20.26 4.07 -21.12
CA ASP A 216 -20.86 3.54 -22.36
C ASP A 216 -20.83 1.99 -22.39
N PRO A 217 -21.96 1.31 -22.12
CA PRO A 217 -22.01 -0.16 -22.04
C PRO A 217 -21.94 -0.84 -23.41
N ASP A 218 -22.00 -0.07 -24.50
CA ASP A 218 -21.96 -0.58 -25.86
C ASP A 218 -20.51 -0.64 -26.43
N LEU A 219 -19.52 -0.11 -25.71
CA LEU A 219 -18.11 -0.23 -26.09
C LEU A 219 -17.62 -1.67 -25.95
N SER A 220 -16.85 -2.14 -26.94
CA SER A 220 -16.08 -3.36 -26.78
C SER A 220 -14.90 -3.13 -25.84
N ASP A 221 -14.39 -4.18 -25.19
CA ASP A 221 -13.21 -4.07 -24.31
C ASP A 221 -12.01 -3.47 -25.05
N GLU A 222 -11.79 -3.86 -26.32
CA GLU A 222 -10.71 -3.32 -27.16
C GLU A 222 -10.87 -1.81 -27.41
N ASP A 223 -12.09 -1.38 -27.76
CA ASP A 223 -12.39 0.04 -27.99
C ASP A 223 -12.28 0.86 -26.70
N TYR A 224 -12.77 0.32 -25.58
CA TYR A 224 -12.68 0.92 -24.25
C TYR A 224 -11.23 1.21 -23.87
N TRP A 225 -10.36 0.19 -23.93
CA TRP A 225 -8.95 0.34 -23.58
C TRP A 225 -8.19 1.24 -24.57
N THR A 226 -8.54 1.19 -25.85
CA THR A 226 -7.98 2.10 -26.87
C THR A 226 -8.29 3.56 -26.53
N LEU A 227 -9.54 3.86 -26.15
CA LEU A 227 -9.96 5.21 -25.76
C LEU A 227 -9.29 5.67 -24.47
N LEU A 228 -9.25 4.83 -23.42
CA LEU A 228 -8.59 5.19 -22.17
C LEU A 228 -7.09 5.45 -22.37
N SER A 229 -6.40 4.63 -23.16
CA SER A 229 -4.99 4.84 -23.47
C SER A 229 -4.75 6.17 -24.21
N ALA A 230 -5.60 6.51 -25.18
CA ALA A 230 -5.51 7.79 -25.89
C ALA A 230 -5.82 9.01 -24.99
N LEU A 231 -6.78 8.88 -24.07
CA LEU A 231 -7.10 9.91 -23.08
C LEU A 231 -5.93 10.12 -22.10
N ALA A 232 -5.36 9.02 -21.58
CA ALA A 232 -4.19 9.07 -20.72
C ALA A 232 -3.00 9.71 -21.42
N GLN A 233 -2.77 9.38 -22.70
CA GLN A 233 -1.72 10.02 -23.52
C GLN A 233 -1.95 11.54 -23.68
N ALA A 234 -3.19 11.97 -23.96
CA ALA A 234 -3.51 13.40 -24.09
C ALA A 234 -3.28 14.17 -22.79
N ARG A 235 -3.68 13.58 -21.66
CA ARG A 235 -3.43 14.12 -20.32
C ARG A 235 -1.93 14.18 -20.01
N ASN A 236 -1.20 13.10 -20.29
CA ASN A 236 0.25 13.01 -20.13
C ASN A 236 1.00 14.08 -20.94
N ALA A 237 0.59 14.32 -22.19
CA ALA A 237 1.19 15.36 -23.02
C ALA A 237 1.02 16.78 -22.45
N ALA A 238 0.01 17.01 -21.62
CA ALA A 238 -0.24 18.29 -20.96
C ALA A 238 0.38 18.38 -19.56
N ALA A 239 0.31 17.32 -18.76
CA ALA A 239 0.78 17.28 -17.38
C ALA A 239 2.28 16.93 -17.25
N GLY A 240 2.78 16.02 -18.08
CA GLY A 240 4.15 15.52 -18.04
C GLY A 240 5.24 16.59 -18.14
N PRO A 241 5.10 17.66 -18.97
CA PRO A 241 6.08 18.75 -19.01
C PRO A 241 6.34 19.42 -17.65
N TYR A 242 5.34 19.47 -16.75
CA TYR A 242 5.52 20.04 -15.42
C TYR A 242 6.48 19.21 -14.57
N LEU A 243 6.50 17.88 -14.70
CA LEU A 243 7.45 17.03 -13.96
C LEU A 243 8.90 17.26 -14.44
N LEU A 244 9.09 17.49 -15.74
CA LEU A 244 10.43 17.80 -16.29
C LEU A 244 10.97 19.13 -15.75
N GLU A 245 10.10 20.14 -15.66
CA GLU A 245 10.44 21.44 -15.07
C GLU A 245 10.69 21.32 -13.56
N LEU A 246 9.81 20.62 -12.83
CA LEU A 246 9.97 20.32 -11.40
C LEU A 246 11.28 19.58 -11.12
N SER A 247 11.67 18.63 -11.97
CA SER A 247 12.92 17.88 -11.80
C SER A 247 14.15 18.80 -11.82
N SER A 248 14.18 19.74 -12.77
CA SER A 248 15.26 20.72 -12.87
C SER A 248 15.29 21.65 -11.66
N LEU A 249 14.13 22.16 -11.25
CA LEU A 249 13.99 23.05 -10.10
C LEU A 249 14.37 22.36 -8.77
N ARG A 250 13.93 21.12 -8.56
CA ARG A 250 14.23 20.35 -7.34
C ARG A 250 15.71 20.03 -7.19
N ARG A 251 16.44 19.84 -8.30
CA ARG A 251 17.91 19.74 -8.28
C ARG A 251 18.57 21.05 -7.85
N GLU A 252 17.99 22.20 -8.18
CA GLU A 252 18.46 23.51 -7.73
C GLU A 252 18.16 23.70 -6.23
N ILE A 253 16.95 23.37 -5.78
CA ILE A 253 16.56 23.40 -4.36
C ILE A 253 17.50 22.52 -3.51
N ALA A 254 17.73 21.27 -3.92
CA ALA A 254 18.62 20.36 -3.20
C ALA A 254 20.05 20.92 -3.09
N ARG A 255 20.63 21.41 -4.20
CA ARG A 255 21.98 22.00 -4.22
C ARG A 255 22.10 23.26 -3.38
N SER A 256 21.06 24.10 -3.39
CA SER A 256 21.01 25.32 -2.55
C SER A 256 21.07 24.97 -1.06
N SER A 257 20.59 23.78 -0.69
CA SER A 257 20.58 23.24 0.67
C SER A 257 21.79 22.33 0.97
N GLY A 258 22.78 22.27 0.07
CA GLY A 258 24.02 21.50 0.30
C GLY A 258 23.97 20.03 -0.13
N TYR A 259 22.92 19.59 -0.82
CA TYR A 259 22.75 18.21 -1.27
C TYR A 259 23.08 18.04 -2.75
N ASP A 260 23.83 16.98 -3.08
CA ASP A 260 24.07 16.57 -4.46
C ASP A 260 22.95 15.67 -5.03
N SER A 261 22.19 15.02 -4.13
CA SER A 261 21.11 14.08 -4.43
C SER A 261 19.76 14.67 -4.03
N VAL A 262 18.80 14.71 -4.96
CA VAL A 262 17.43 15.16 -4.67
C VAL A 262 16.75 14.17 -3.71
N LEU A 263 17.02 12.87 -3.87
CA LEU A 263 16.49 11.83 -2.98
C LEU A 263 16.92 12.09 -1.53
N ASP A 264 18.22 12.28 -1.31
CA ASP A 264 18.79 12.43 0.04
C ASP A 264 18.24 13.69 0.70
N TYR A 265 18.12 14.79 -0.05
CA TYR A 265 17.50 16.03 0.42
C TYR A 265 16.08 15.80 0.93
N TYR A 266 15.23 15.13 0.14
CA TYR A 266 13.84 14.87 0.53
C TYR A 266 13.73 13.86 1.67
N TYR A 267 14.50 12.77 1.63
CA TYR A 267 14.49 11.74 2.66
C TYR A 267 14.91 12.30 4.02
N GLU A 268 15.97 13.11 4.08
CA GLU A 268 16.47 13.67 5.32
C GLU A 268 15.64 14.86 5.80
N THR A 269 15.38 15.83 4.91
CA THR A 269 14.83 17.14 5.32
C THR A 269 13.30 17.13 5.46
N TYR A 270 12.60 16.39 4.60
CA TYR A 270 11.12 16.41 4.57
C TYR A 270 10.53 15.20 5.28
N TYR A 271 11.09 14.01 5.08
CA TYR A 271 10.51 12.77 5.59
C TYR A 271 11.20 12.23 6.85
N GLY A 272 12.38 12.75 7.21
CA GLY A 272 13.13 12.32 8.41
C GLY A 272 13.47 10.82 8.41
N ARG A 273 13.75 10.26 7.23
CA ARG A 273 14.04 8.82 7.05
C ARG A 273 15.45 8.49 7.51
N ASP A 274 15.58 7.35 8.18
CA ASP A 274 16.83 6.75 8.64
C ASP A 274 17.32 5.61 7.71
N TYR A 275 16.90 5.68 6.44
CA TYR A 275 17.36 4.84 5.34
C TYR A 275 17.54 5.71 4.09
N GLY A 276 18.35 5.24 3.14
CA GLY A 276 18.71 5.98 1.95
C GLY A 276 18.50 5.19 0.67
N ARG A 277 19.20 5.62 -0.38
CA ARG A 277 19.15 5.02 -1.71
C ARG A 277 19.43 3.52 -1.71
N GLU A 278 20.49 3.09 -1.01
CA GLU A 278 20.94 1.69 -1.02
C GLU A 278 19.84 0.76 -0.49
N GLU A 279 19.20 1.14 0.62
CA GLU A 279 18.06 0.40 1.17
C GLU A 279 16.85 0.41 0.23
N SER A 280 16.52 1.55 -0.37
CA SER A 280 15.39 1.65 -1.31
C SER A 280 15.59 0.76 -2.54
N GLU A 281 16.76 0.81 -3.18
CA GLU A 281 17.08 0.00 -4.37
C GLU A 281 17.11 -1.51 -4.06
N ALA A 282 17.58 -1.88 -2.86
CA ALA A 282 17.51 -3.25 -2.38
C ALA A 282 16.05 -3.71 -2.22
N LEU A 283 15.21 -2.87 -1.58
CA LEU A 283 13.79 -3.17 -1.40
C LEU A 283 13.06 -3.35 -2.73
N PHE A 284 13.29 -2.48 -3.72
CA PHE A 284 12.71 -2.61 -5.07
C PHE A 284 13.04 -3.96 -5.69
N SER A 285 14.30 -4.38 -5.58
CA SER A 285 14.76 -5.68 -6.08
C SER A 285 14.07 -6.85 -5.37
N TYR A 286 13.97 -6.80 -4.04
CA TYR A 286 13.32 -7.86 -3.25
C TYR A 286 11.83 -7.96 -3.56
N VAL A 287 11.13 -6.84 -3.73
CA VAL A 287 9.70 -6.82 -4.07
C VAL A 287 9.45 -7.40 -5.45
N LYS A 288 10.27 -7.06 -6.45
CA LYS A 288 10.18 -7.68 -7.79
C LYS A 288 10.37 -9.19 -7.74
N GLU A 289 11.34 -9.67 -6.97
CA GLU A 289 11.66 -11.09 -6.90
C GLU A 289 10.62 -11.90 -6.11
N HIS A 290 10.20 -11.39 -4.95
CA HIS A 290 9.48 -12.19 -3.95
C HIS A 290 8.01 -11.80 -3.76
N ILE A 291 7.60 -10.58 -4.11
CA ILE A 291 6.24 -10.07 -3.87
C ILE A 291 5.42 -10.02 -5.17
N VAL A 292 5.98 -9.54 -6.28
CA VAL A 292 5.25 -9.41 -7.57
C VAL A 292 4.59 -10.73 -8.03
N PRO A 293 5.23 -11.91 -7.92
CA PRO A 293 4.57 -13.17 -8.26
C PRO A 293 3.35 -13.47 -7.37
N VAL A 294 3.42 -13.12 -6.10
CA VAL A 294 2.35 -13.35 -5.11
C VAL A 294 1.21 -12.35 -5.32
N TYR A 295 1.54 -11.08 -5.55
CA TYR A 295 0.59 -10.04 -5.95
C TYR A 295 -0.23 -10.46 -7.17
N SER A 296 0.42 -10.98 -8.21
CA SER A 296 -0.25 -11.48 -9.41
C SER A 296 -1.22 -12.63 -9.11
N ALA A 297 -0.87 -13.52 -8.18
CA ALA A 297 -1.73 -14.62 -7.75
C ALA A 297 -2.95 -14.13 -6.95
N TYR A 298 -2.76 -13.14 -6.06
CA TYR A 298 -3.85 -12.49 -5.34
C TYR A 298 -4.76 -11.66 -6.26
N ALA A 299 -4.21 -10.99 -7.27
CA ALA A 299 -5.01 -10.28 -8.29
C ALA A 299 -5.96 -11.24 -9.01
N ALA A 300 -5.49 -12.44 -9.33
CA ALA A 300 -6.30 -13.47 -9.95
C ALA A 300 -7.38 -14.01 -8.99
N TYR A 301 -7.05 -14.19 -7.71
CA TYR A 301 -8.04 -14.55 -6.68
C TYR A 301 -9.11 -13.46 -6.53
N TYR A 302 -8.70 -12.20 -6.46
CA TYR A 302 -9.60 -11.06 -6.37
C TYR A 302 -10.58 -11.04 -7.55
N ALA A 303 -10.08 -11.15 -8.78
CA ALA A 303 -10.92 -11.17 -9.97
C ALA A 303 -11.90 -12.36 -10.00
N ALA A 304 -11.46 -13.53 -9.52
CA ALA A 304 -12.27 -14.76 -9.57
C ALA A 304 -13.29 -14.88 -8.42
N VAL A 305 -12.96 -14.35 -7.23
CA VAL A 305 -13.70 -14.61 -5.99
C VAL A 305 -14.26 -13.32 -5.40
N CYS A 306 -13.48 -12.24 -5.34
CA CYS A 306 -13.86 -11.05 -4.60
C CYS A 306 -14.69 -10.06 -5.43
N ALA A 307 -14.28 -9.76 -6.66
CA ALA A 307 -14.85 -8.68 -7.47
C ALA A 307 -16.36 -8.83 -7.76
N GLY A 308 -16.86 -10.07 -7.79
CA GLY A 308 -18.27 -10.39 -7.99
C GLY A 308 -19.04 -10.75 -6.71
N GLU A 309 -18.41 -10.71 -5.54
CA GLU A 309 -19.03 -11.16 -4.29
C GLU A 309 -19.97 -10.09 -3.73
N GLU A 310 -21.28 -10.25 -3.96
CA GLU A 310 -22.31 -9.30 -3.53
C GLU A 310 -22.29 -9.04 -2.02
N ALA A 311 -21.87 -10.01 -1.20
CA ALA A 311 -21.82 -9.85 0.24
C ALA A 311 -20.76 -8.84 0.70
N LEU A 312 -19.74 -8.52 -0.11
CA LEU A 312 -18.80 -7.43 0.19
C LEU A 312 -19.49 -6.05 0.17
N ASN A 313 -20.64 -5.93 -0.48
CA ASN A 313 -21.48 -4.72 -0.50
C ASN A 313 -22.51 -4.68 0.65
N ARG A 314 -22.36 -5.53 1.68
CA ARG A 314 -23.32 -5.66 2.80
C ARG A 314 -23.60 -4.35 3.55
N TYR A 315 -22.64 -3.44 3.57
CA TYR A 315 -22.73 -2.17 4.29
C TYR A 315 -23.21 -1.01 3.42
N ASP A 316 -23.44 -1.25 2.12
CA ASP A 316 -23.99 -0.26 1.21
C ASP A 316 -25.35 0.22 1.70
N GLY A 317 -25.49 1.55 1.80
CA GLY A 317 -26.70 2.21 2.28
C GLY A 317 -26.90 2.14 3.79
N GLN A 318 -25.99 1.56 4.57
CA GLN A 318 -25.95 1.78 6.02
C GLN A 318 -25.28 3.13 6.31
N GLY A 319 -25.91 3.94 7.17
CA GLY A 319 -25.30 5.18 7.66
C GLY A 319 -24.18 4.92 8.67
N GLN A 320 -23.53 5.99 9.12
CA GLN A 320 -22.38 5.96 10.03
C GLN A 320 -22.63 5.08 11.26
N ALA A 321 -23.80 5.21 11.90
CA ALA A 321 -24.13 4.43 13.09
C ALA A 321 -24.15 2.90 12.85
N GLY A 322 -24.53 2.46 11.65
CA GLY A 322 -24.52 1.03 11.28
C GLY A 322 -23.10 0.49 11.13
N LYS A 323 -22.23 1.25 10.45
CA LYS A 323 -20.82 0.90 10.22
C LYS A 323 -20.03 0.89 11.54
N LEU A 324 -20.19 1.92 12.36
CA LEU A 324 -19.56 1.98 13.70
C LEU A 324 -20.00 0.82 14.59
N ALA A 325 -21.28 0.44 14.55
CA ALA A 325 -21.80 -0.69 15.32
C ALA A 325 -21.28 -2.06 14.83
N ALA A 326 -20.86 -2.16 13.57
CA ALA A 326 -20.24 -3.36 13.01
C ALA A 326 -18.76 -3.46 13.41
N VAL A 327 -18.02 -2.35 13.33
CA VAL A 327 -16.56 -2.30 13.57
C VAL A 327 -16.20 -2.26 15.06
N GLY A 328 -16.90 -1.49 15.88
CA GLY A 328 -16.56 -1.32 17.30
C GLY A 328 -16.36 -2.63 18.08
N PRO A 329 -17.26 -3.64 17.96
CA PRO A 329 -17.06 -4.94 18.60
C PRO A 329 -15.81 -5.68 18.14
N VAL A 330 -15.42 -5.56 16.86
CA VAL A 330 -14.19 -6.16 16.32
C VAL A 330 -12.97 -5.48 16.95
N ILE A 331 -12.93 -4.15 16.97
CA ILE A 331 -11.84 -3.37 17.57
C ILE A 331 -11.64 -3.75 19.05
N GLY A 332 -12.72 -3.82 19.84
CA GLY A 332 -12.63 -4.22 21.25
C GLY A 332 -12.21 -5.69 21.46
N GLN A 333 -12.38 -6.56 20.45
CA GLN A 333 -11.87 -7.94 20.48
C GLN A 333 -10.39 -8.03 20.09
N ILE A 334 -9.87 -7.12 19.27
CA ILE A 334 -8.43 -7.00 18.99
C ILE A 334 -7.70 -6.65 20.29
N ALA A 335 -8.09 -5.54 20.94
CA ALA A 335 -7.59 -5.17 22.25
C ALA A 335 -8.64 -4.34 23.02
N PRO A 336 -8.87 -4.62 24.32
CA PRO A 336 -9.82 -3.84 25.13
C PRO A 336 -9.52 -2.33 25.15
N GLU A 337 -8.24 -1.95 25.18
CA GLU A 337 -7.80 -0.55 25.19
C GLU A 337 -8.13 0.17 23.88
N LEU A 338 -8.10 -0.53 22.74
CA LEU A 338 -8.57 0.02 21.46
C LEU A 338 -10.08 0.15 21.43
N GLY A 339 -10.80 -0.80 22.04
CA GLY A 339 -12.26 -0.70 22.21
C GLY A 339 -12.67 0.53 23.02
N GLU A 340 -11.96 0.83 24.11
CA GLU A 340 -12.19 2.04 24.91
C GLU A 340 -11.92 3.33 24.12
N LEU A 341 -10.88 3.35 23.28
CA LEU A 341 -10.62 4.48 22.37
C LEU A 341 -11.69 4.62 21.28
N PHE A 342 -12.22 3.50 20.77
CA PHE A 342 -13.30 3.51 19.79
C PHE A 342 -14.59 4.07 20.39
N ASP A 343 -14.95 3.61 21.58
CA ASP A 343 -16.11 4.14 22.33
C ASP A 343 -15.93 5.63 22.61
N TYR A 344 -14.74 6.07 23.05
CA TYR A 344 -14.42 7.49 23.23
C TYR A 344 -14.63 8.29 21.93
N MET A 345 -14.10 7.82 20.79
CA MET A 345 -14.29 8.49 19.49
C MET A 345 -15.76 8.71 19.16
N VAL A 346 -16.57 7.66 19.35
CA VAL A 346 -18.02 7.69 19.06
C VAL A 346 -18.77 8.58 20.04
N GLU A 347 -18.50 8.48 21.34
CA GLU A 347 -19.17 9.26 22.39
C GLU A 347 -18.81 10.76 22.33
N SER A 348 -17.62 11.10 21.83
CA SER A 348 -17.11 12.47 21.68
C SER A 348 -17.41 13.11 20.32
N ASN A 349 -18.19 12.46 19.45
CA ASN A 349 -18.51 12.93 18.08
C ASN A 349 -17.25 13.21 17.22
N LEU A 350 -16.18 12.43 17.39
CA LEU A 350 -14.89 12.65 16.74
C LEU A 350 -14.74 11.91 15.40
N CYS A 351 -15.86 11.63 14.75
CA CYS A 351 -15.92 10.81 13.54
C CYS A 351 -17.03 11.29 12.60
N ASP A 352 -16.69 11.46 11.32
CA ASP A 352 -17.65 11.72 10.25
C ASP A 352 -17.34 10.83 9.04
N ILE A 353 -18.11 9.75 8.90
CA ILE A 353 -18.09 8.78 7.81
C ILE A 353 -19.45 8.68 7.09
N GLU A 354 -20.33 9.65 7.35
CA GLU A 354 -21.66 9.69 6.75
C GLU A 354 -21.56 10.20 5.31
N ARG A 355 -22.34 9.61 4.40
CA ARG A 355 -22.38 10.05 3.01
C ARG A 355 -23.08 11.41 2.92
N SER A 356 -22.46 12.35 2.20
CA SER A 356 -23.07 13.65 1.90
C SER A 356 -22.65 14.17 0.53
N ASP A 357 -23.59 14.75 -0.21
CA ASP A 357 -23.35 15.35 -1.54
C ASP A 357 -22.50 16.63 -1.47
N THR A 358 -22.32 17.22 -0.29
CA THR A 358 -21.50 18.43 -0.08
C THR A 358 -20.06 18.12 0.30
N LYS A 359 -19.77 16.87 0.66
CA LYS A 359 -18.49 16.45 1.23
C LYS A 359 -17.46 16.24 0.11
N LEU A 360 -16.20 16.56 0.38
CA LEU A 360 -15.11 16.16 -0.50
C LEU A 360 -14.88 14.64 -0.41
N ASP A 361 -14.53 14.03 -1.53
CA ASP A 361 -14.32 12.59 -1.64
C ASP A 361 -12.91 12.19 -1.18
N VAL A 362 -12.67 12.27 0.14
CA VAL A 362 -11.38 12.00 0.78
C VAL A 362 -11.57 11.29 2.13
N GLY A 363 -10.57 10.50 2.53
CA GLY A 363 -10.40 9.94 3.86
C GLY A 363 -9.14 10.50 4.53
N PHE A 364 -9.22 10.87 5.80
CA PHE A 364 -8.07 11.27 6.61
C PHE A 364 -8.39 11.31 8.12
N THR A 365 -7.32 11.30 8.91
CA THR A 365 -7.37 11.56 10.35
C THR A 365 -6.52 12.78 10.70
N ILE A 366 -7.12 13.76 11.38
CA ILE A 366 -6.46 15.02 11.75
C ILE A 366 -6.33 15.19 13.28
N SER A 367 -5.19 15.66 13.75
CA SER A 367 -4.91 15.79 15.20
C SER A 367 -5.68 16.94 15.86
N LEU A 368 -6.12 16.72 17.10
CA LEU A 368 -6.68 17.71 18.02
C LEU A 368 -5.75 17.81 19.24
N PRO A 369 -4.57 18.45 19.09
CA PRO A 369 -3.48 18.33 20.06
C PRO A 369 -3.82 18.90 21.46
N SER A 370 -4.73 19.88 21.56
CA SER A 370 -5.21 20.39 22.87
C SER A 370 -5.91 19.33 23.70
N TYR A 371 -6.42 18.27 23.06
CA TYR A 371 -7.16 17.19 23.70
C TYR A 371 -6.40 15.86 23.66
N ARG A 372 -5.18 15.83 23.10
CA ARG A 372 -4.44 14.58 22.86
C ARG A 372 -5.32 13.54 22.14
N SER A 373 -6.01 14.02 21.11
CA SER A 373 -7.03 13.29 20.38
C SER A 373 -6.86 13.55 18.90
N ALA A 374 -7.70 12.94 18.07
CA ALA A 374 -7.85 13.26 16.66
C ALA A 374 -9.32 13.37 16.27
N PHE A 375 -9.57 13.68 15.01
CA PHE A 375 -10.87 13.58 14.34
C PHE A 375 -10.73 12.70 13.10
N LEU A 376 -11.60 11.72 12.97
CA LEU A 376 -11.67 10.77 11.85
C LEU A 376 -12.67 11.27 10.81
N PHE A 377 -12.23 11.44 9.56
CA PHE A 377 -13.08 11.87 8.46
C PHE A 377 -12.95 10.90 7.29
N ASP A 378 -14.09 10.46 6.74
CA ASP A 378 -14.09 9.63 5.53
C ASP A 378 -15.31 9.89 4.65
N SER A 379 -15.10 9.90 3.33
CA SER A 379 -16.18 9.89 2.34
C SER A 379 -16.40 8.45 1.89
N PRO A 380 -17.55 7.84 2.20
CA PRO A 380 -17.77 6.44 1.92
C PRO A 380 -17.84 6.16 0.41
N GLN A 381 -16.94 5.28 -0.05
CA GLN A 381 -16.79 4.85 -1.44
C GLN A 381 -17.75 3.70 -1.80
N GLY A 382 -18.28 3.00 -0.80
CA GLY A 382 -19.13 1.82 -0.93
C GLY A 382 -18.35 0.50 -0.88
N GLY A 383 -19.08 -0.60 -0.86
CA GLY A 383 -18.53 -1.95 -0.75
C GLY A 383 -17.90 -2.24 0.61
N TYR A 384 -16.90 -3.11 0.58
CA TYR A 384 -16.13 -3.45 1.77
C TYR A 384 -15.16 -2.33 2.17
N TYR A 385 -14.79 -1.45 1.23
CA TYR A 385 -13.89 -0.32 1.46
C TYR A 385 -14.37 0.58 2.59
N ASP A 386 -15.68 0.81 2.72
CA ASP A 386 -16.25 1.60 3.84
C ASP A 386 -15.92 1.03 5.23
N ILE A 387 -15.66 -0.28 5.33
CA ILE A 387 -15.25 -0.94 6.58
C ILE A 387 -13.73 -0.90 6.71
N SER A 388 -12.98 -1.21 5.65
CA SER A 388 -11.52 -1.14 5.66
C SER A 388 -11.03 0.27 5.95
N THR A 389 -11.55 1.31 5.28
CA THR A 389 -11.18 2.71 5.50
C THR A 389 -11.54 3.19 6.91
N LEU A 390 -12.69 2.79 7.47
CA LEU A 390 -13.00 3.10 8.87
C LEU A 390 -11.97 2.49 9.84
N ILE A 391 -11.53 1.26 9.59
CA ILE A 391 -10.50 0.59 10.40
C ILE A 391 -9.14 1.27 10.21
N HIS A 392 -8.76 1.57 8.96
CA HIS A 392 -7.56 2.30 8.56
C HIS A 392 -7.44 3.61 9.35
N GLU A 393 -8.44 4.48 9.22
CA GLU A 393 -8.43 5.80 9.84
C GLU A 393 -8.51 5.71 11.37
N PHE A 394 -9.20 4.71 11.91
CA PHE A 394 -9.19 4.46 13.35
C PHE A 394 -7.79 4.04 13.85
N GLY A 395 -6.98 3.36 13.03
CA GLY A 395 -5.58 3.07 13.34
C GLY A 395 -4.77 4.34 13.56
N HIS A 396 -4.86 5.32 12.65
CA HIS A 396 -4.27 6.64 12.86
C HIS A 396 -4.82 7.35 14.11
N PHE A 397 -6.14 7.35 14.28
CA PHE A 397 -6.80 7.98 15.44
C PHE A 397 -6.24 7.41 16.75
N SER A 398 -6.06 6.09 16.81
CA SER A 398 -5.52 5.42 18.00
C SER A 398 -4.09 5.86 18.32
N ALA A 399 -3.23 6.01 17.31
CA ALA A 399 -1.85 6.49 17.47
C ALA A 399 -1.81 7.95 17.94
N TYR A 400 -2.64 8.84 17.38
CA TYR A 400 -2.75 10.22 17.84
C TYR A 400 -3.18 10.34 19.31
N CYS A 401 -3.99 9.40 19.80
CA CYS A 401 -4.44 9.37 21.20
C CYS A 401 -3.42 8.73 22.15
N ALA A 402 -2.74 7.67 21.70
CA ALA A 402 -1.89 6.84 22.54
C ALA A 402 -0.44 7.34 22.64
N ALA A 403 0.10 7.90 21.55
CA ALA A 403 1.50 8.30 21.50
C ALA A 403 1.79 9.49 22.42
N PRO A 404 3.01 9.58 22.99
CA PRO A 404 3.44 10.75 23.75
C PRO A 404 3.56 12.00 22.89
N SER A 405 3.73 11.84 21.57
CA SER A 405 3.83 12.92 20.62
C SER A 405 3.38 12.48 19.23
N VAL A 406 2.80 13.39 18.45
CA VAL A 406 2.27 13.11 17.09
C VAL A 406 3.34 13.19 15.99
N ASN A 407 4.59 12.92 16.34
CA ASN A 407 5.72 13.00 15.42
C ASN A 407 5.94 11.64 14.77
N PHE A 408 5.32 11.42 13.63
CA PHE A 408 5.43 10.19 12.85
C PHE A 408 5.97 10.55 11.47
N SER A 409 6.91 9.75 10.96
CA SER A 409 7.13 9.66 9.52
C SER A 409 5.88 9.08 8.87
N TYR A 410 5.72 9.30 7.58
CA TYR A 410 4.62 8.71 6.83
C TYR A 410 4.69 7.18 6.85
N ASP A 411 5.89 6.61 6.78
CA ASP A 411 6.14 5.16 6.88
C ASP A 411 5.54 4.57 8.19
N THR A 412 5.80 5.22 9.33
CA THR A 412 5.23 4.81 10.63
C THR A 412 3.73 5.07 10.69
N ALA A 413 3.29 6.23 10.20
CA ALA A 413 1.88 6.64 10.23
C ALA A 413 0.99 5.61 9.52
N GLU A 414 1.35 5.22 8.30
CA GLU A 414 0.64 4.20 7.51
C GLU A 414 0.73 2.80 8.13
N THR A 415 1.80 2.50 8.87
CA THR A 415 1.87 1.24 9.62
C THR A 415 0.82 1.19 10.74
N HIS A 416 0.46 2.33 11.36
CA HIS A 416 -0.60 2.36 12.37
C HIS A 416 -1.98 2.01 11.78
N SER A 417 -2.28 2.47 10.57
CA SER A 417 -3.56 2.23 9.91
C SER A 417 -3.63 0.81 9.34
N GLN A 418 -2.70 0.47 8.44
CA GLN A 418 -2.66 -0.83 7.76
C GLN A 418 -2.39 -1.99 8.73
N GLY A 419 -1.63 -1.76 9.79
CA GLY A 419 -1.41 -2.77 10.84
C GLY A 419 -2.72 -3.13 11.57
N LEU A 420 -3.65 -2.19 11.73
CA LEU A 420 -4.94 -2.48 12.34
C LEU A 420 -5.88 -3.21 11.38
N GLU A 421 -5.87 -2.85 10.09
CA GLU A 421 -6.56 -3.59 9.04
C GLU A 421 -6.13 -5.06 9.06
N ALA A 422 -4.83 -5.33 9.02
CA ALA A 422 -4.23 -6.66 9.11
C ALA A 422 -4.74 -7.46 10.33
N LEU A 423 -4.72 -6.87 11.53
CA LEU A 423 -5.21 -7.55 12.74
C LEU A 423 -6.73 -7.79 12.74
N SER A 424 -7.49 -6.94 12.04
CA SER A 424 -8.94 -7.05 11.94
C SER A 424 -9.38 -8.22 11.06
N LEU A 425 -8.53 -8.69 10.13
CA LEU A 425 -8.83 -9.80 9.21
C LEU A 425 -9.12 -11.13 9.92
N ARG A 426 -8.66 -11.30 11.17
CA ARG A 426 -9.09 -12.41 12.03
C ARG A 426 -10.60 -12.50 12.16
N TYR A 427 -11.28 -11.35 12.14
CA TYR A 427 -12.72 -11.21 12.36
C TYR A 427 -13.51 -10.99 11.06
N ALA A 428 -12.92 -11.28 9.90
CA ALA A 428 -13.58 -11.16 8.60
C ALA A 428 -14.92 -11.91 8.54
N ASP A 429 -15.01 -13.12 9.10
CA ASP A 429 -16.27 -13.90 9.13
C ASP A 429 -17.34 -13.24 10.01
N GLN A 430 -16.94 -12.48 11.04
CA GLN A 430 -17.87 -11.71 11.86
C GLN A 430 -18.43 -10.51 11.07
N LEU A 431 -17.59 -9.87 10.24
CA LEU A 431 -17.97 -8.71 9.44
C LEU A 431 -18.78 -9.10 8.19
N PHE A 432 -18.40 -10.18 7.51
CA PHE A 432 -18.93 -10.54 6.17
C PHE A 432 -19.54 -11.94 6.08
N GLY A 433 -19.58 -12.71 7.17
CA GLY A 433 -20.20 -14.04 7.19
C GLY A 433 -19.46 -15.04 6.32
N GLU A 434 -20.18 -15.72 5.42
CA GLU A 434 -19.58 -16.70 4.48
C GLU A 434 -18.62 -16.03 3.47
N ALA A 435 -18.72 -14.72 3.27
CA ALA A 435 -17.80 -13.95 2.43
C ALA A 435 -16.55 -13.46 3.17
N GLY A 436 -16.26 -13.99 4.37
CA GLY A 436 -15.07 -13.64 5.13
C GLY A 436 -13.77 -13.86 4.35
N ASP A 437 -13.64 -14.97 3.62
CA ASP A 437 -12.44 -15.24 2.80
C ASP A 437 -12.33 -14.34 1.56
N ALA A 438 -13.46 -13.92 1.01
CA ALA A 438 -13.47 -12.91 -0.05
C ALA A 438 -12.99 -11.55 0.48
N PHE A 439 -13.41 -11.16 1.70
CA PHE A 439 -12.94 -9.95 2.35
C PHE A 439 -11.43 -10.03 2.66
N ARG A 440 -10.95 -11.13 3.26
CA ARG A 440 -9.52 -11.34 3.52
C ARG A 440 -8.69 -11.26 2.24
N GLY A 441 -9.12 -11.95 1.18
CA GLY A 441 -8.41 -11.90 -0.10
C GLY A 441 -8.41 -10.52 -0.74
N ALA A 442 -9.49 -9.74 -0.59
CA ALA A 442 -9.58 -8.40 -1.13
C ALA A 442 -8.69 -7.39 -0.39
N ASP A 443 -8.66 -7.45 0.93
CA ASP A 443 -7.85 -6.57 1.77
C ASP A 443 -6.35 -6.89 1.65
N LEU A 444 -5.98 -8.19 1.65
CA LEU A 444 -4.60 -8.62 1.40
C LEU A 444 -4.13 -8.26 -0.02
N TYR A 445 -5.01 -8.34 -1.02
CA TYR A 445 -4.70 -7.86 -2.36
C TYR A 445 -4.44 -6.34 -2.37
N ALA A 446 -5.23 -5.55 -1.64
CA ALA A 446 -5.01 -4.11 -1.52
C ALA A 446 -3.67 -3.76 -0.83
N LEU A 447 -3.30 -4.48 0.24
CA LEU A 447 -1.98 -4.32 0.88
C LEU A 447 -0.83 -4.71 -0.06
N LEU A 448 -0.94 -5.83 -0.79
CA LEU A 448 0.05 -6.21 -1.80
C LEU A 448 0.16 -5.19 -2.93
N HIS A 449 -0.96 -4.62 -3.37
CA HIS A 449 -0.99 -3.52 -4.33
C HIS A 449 -0.23 -2.30 -3.80
N ALA A 450 -0.44 -1.92 -2.54
CA ALA A 450 0.29 -0.82 -1.89
C ALA A 450 1.82 -1.06 -1.86
N VAL A 451 2.25 -2.31 -1.64
CA VAL A 451 3.67 -2.69 -1.74
C VAL A 451 4.21 -2.51 -3.16
N VAL A 452 3.52 -3.08 -4.15
CA VAL A 452 3.93 -3.04 -5.55
C VAL A 452 3.99 -1.60 -6.07
N ASP A 453 2.96 -0.79 -5.79
CA ASP A 453 2.91 0.62 -6.21
C ASP A 453 3.93 1.49 -5.50
N GLY A 454 4.07 1.31 -4.18
CA GLY A 454 5.05 2.07 -3.41
C GLY A 454 6.47 1.87 -3.94
N CYS A 455 6.82 0.65 -4.33
CA CYS A 455 8.10 0.33 -4.95
C CYS A 455 8.18 0.79 -6.41
N LEU A 456 7.15 0.57 -7.24
CA LEU A 456 7.12 1.03 -8.64
C LEU A 456 7.34 2.55 -8.75
N TYR A 457 6.54 3.34 -8.04
CA TYR A 457 6.66 4.80 -8.07
C TYR A 457 7.90 5.31 -7.32
N GLY A 458 8.40 4.54 -6.35
CA GLY A 458 9.68 4.80 -5.69
C GLY A 458 10.85 4.68 -6.68
N GLU A 459 10.97 3.54 -7.34
CA GLU A 459 12.03 3.25 -8.32
C GLU A 459 11.92 4.15 -9.54
N PHE A 460 10.71 4.36 -10.05
CA PHE A 460 10.45 5.30 -11.15
C PHE A 460 11.03 6.68 -10.86
N GLN A 461 10.78 7.23 -9.66
CA GLN A 461 11.30 8.54 -9.30
C GLN A 461 12.82 8.52 -9.10
N VAL A 462 13.35 7.49 -8.44
CA VAL A 462 14.81 7.34 -8.26
C VAL A 462 15.52 7.36 -9.63
N GLU A 463 15.07 6.53 -10.58
CA GLU A 463 15.65 6.49 -11.92
C GLU A 463 15.40 7.78 -12.72
N PHE A 464 14.18 8.32 -12.67
CA PHE A 464 13.85 9.56 -13.37
C PHE A 464 14.74 10.74 -12.95
N PHE A 465 14.97 10.90 -11.64
CA PHE A 465 15.81 11.99 -11.14
C PHE A 465 17.31 11.80 -11.46
N ASP A 466 17.74 10.58 -11.80
CA ASP A 466 19.10 10.29 -12.27
C ASP A 466 19.27 10.53 -13.80
N MET A 467 18.17 10.67 -14.55
CA MET A 467 18.24 10.95 -15.99
C MET A 467 18.77 12.37 -16.29
N GLU A 468 19.70 12.47 -17.24
CA GLU A 468 20.21 13.75 -17.75
C GLU A 468 19.32 14.26 -18.90
N ASP A 469 18.63 15.40 -18.67
CA ASP A 469 17.74 16.07 -19.63
C ASP A 469 16.75 15.13 -20.39
N PRO A 470 15.95 14.29 -19.69
CA PRO A 470 15.07 13.33 -20.34
C PRO A 470 13.95 14.03 -21.14
N THR A 471 13.56 13.43 -22.27
CA THR A 471 12.32 13.81 -22.96
C THR A 471 11.12 13.15 -22.30
N LEU A 472 9.91 13.69 -22.49
CA LEU A 472 8.68 13.06 -21.97
C LEU A 472 8.51 11.62 -22.46
N GLN A 473 8.91 11.33 -23.70
CA GLN A 473 8.88 9.98 -24.24
C GLN A 473 9.85 9.03 -23.49
N ASP A 474 11.02 9.51 -23.09
CA ASP A 474 11.96 8.70 -22.30
C ASP A 474 11.35 8.34 -20.93
N VAL A 475 10.66 9.29 -20.30
CA VAL A 475 9.94 9.07 -19.02
C VAL A 475 8.80 8.06 -19.18
N ASN A 476 8.00 8.18 -20.25
CA ASN A 476 6.90 7.24 -20.52
C ASN A 476 7.40 5.81 -20.77
N ARG A 477 8.55 5.65 -21.44
CA ARG A 477 9.20 4.34 -21.65
C ARG A 477 9.79 3.77 -20.38
N LEU A 478 10.42 4.62 -19.55
CA LEU A 478 10.94 4.22 -18.24
C LEU A 478 9.79 3.65 -17.40
N PHE A 479 8.71 4.42 -17.23
CA PHE A 479 7.56 3.97 -16.44
C PHE A 479 6.95 2.69 -17.01
N ARG A 480 6.77 2.59 -18.34
CA ARG A 480 6.27 1.36 -18.98
C ARG A 480 7.11 0.15 -18.65
N THR A 481 8.43 0.28 -18.71
CA THR A 481 9.37 -0.81 -18.47
C THR A 481 9.28 -1.27 -17.02
N LEU A 482 9.37 -0.34 -16.08
CA LEU A 482 9.25 -0.64 -14.66
C LEU A 482 7.88 -1.26 -14.34
N ALA A 483 6.79 -0.70 -14.84
CA ALA A 483 5.45 -1.25 -14.60
C ALA A 483 5.34 -2.72 -15.04
N GLN A 484 5.97 -3.13 -16.16
CA GLN A 484 6.02 -4.55 -16.56
C GLN A 484 6.78 -5.41 -15.56
N GLU A 485 7.92 -4.94 -15.06
CA GLU A 485 8.70 -5.64 -14.04
C GLU A 485 7.93 -5.81 -12.73
N TYR A 486 7.03 -4.88 -12.42
CA TYR A 486 6.11 -4.95 -11.28
C TYR A 486 4.79 -5.69 -11.56
N GLY A 487 4.65 -6.32 -12.73
CA GLY A 487 3.51 -7.20 -13.05
C GLY A 487 2.32 -6.50 -13.72
N TYR A 488 2.44 -5.22 -14.10
CA TYR A 488 1.38 -4.51 -14.81
C TYR A 488 1.25 -4.96 -16.27
N VAL A 489 0.02 -5.28 -16.66
CA VAL A 489 -0.35 -5.64 -18.02
C VAL A 489 -1.13 -4.49 -18.64
N TYR A 490 -0.69 -4.04 -19.81
CA TYR A 490 -1.36 -2.98 -20.56
C TYR A 490 -2.03 -3.58 -21.79
N ALA A 491 -3.21 -3.08 -22.12
CA ALA A 491 -4.01 -3.57 -23.24
C ALA A 491 -3.42 -3.24 -24.63
N THR A 492 -2.46 -2.29 -24.70
CA THR A 492 -1.85 -1.86 -25.97
C THR A 492 -0.43 -2.38 -26.09
N ASP A 493 0.00 -2.65 -27.33
CA ASP A 493 1.38 -3.02 -27.67
C ASP A 493 2.38 -1.84 -27.58
N SER A 494 1.98 -0.71 -27.00
CA SER A 494 2.85 0.46 -26.86
C SER A 494 3.99 0.18 -25.89
N ASP A 495 5.18 0.67 -26.24
CA ASP A 495 6.36 0.72 -25.37
C ASP A 495 6.33 1.93 -24.40
N GLU A 496 5.21 2.63 -24.30
CA GLU A 496 4.99 3.81 -23.46
C GLU A 496 3.77 3.60 -22.57
N ALA A 497 3.84 4.13 -21.35
CA ALA A 497 2.73 4.23 -20.41
C ALA A 497 2.59 5.69 -19.96
N TYR A 498 1.36 6.13 -19.76
CA TYR A 498 1.02 7.56 -19.68
C TYR A 498 0.35 7.94 -18.36
N ASP A 499 -0.26 6.96 -17.71
CA ASP A 499 -1.06 7.01 -16.49
C ASP A 499 -0.28 7.42 -15.24
N TRP A 500 1.05 7.36 -15.26
CA TRP A 500 1.88 7.87 -14.15
C TRP A 500 1.63 9.36 -13.81
N VAL A 501 1.09 10.15 -14.73
CA VAL A 501 0.70 11.55 -14.45
C VAL A 501 -0.54 11.67 -13.56
N GLU A 502 -1.31 10.60 -13.39
CA GLU A 502 -2.52 10.60 -12.54
C GLU A 502 -2.16 10.47 -11.05
N VAL A 503 -0.95 10.04 -10.73
CA VAL A 503 -0.44 10.00 -9.35
C VAL A 503 0.13 11.37 -8.98
N ASN A 504 -0.74 12.20 -8.39
CA ASN A 504 -0.45 13.56 -7.92
C ASN A 504 0.78 13.65 -7.01
N HIS A 505 1.00 12.64 -6.16
CA HIS A 505 2.15 12.58 -5.25
C HIS A 505 3.50 12.68 -5.98
N THR A 506 3.60 12.20 -7.22
CA THR A 506 4.82 12.35 -8.06
C THR A 506 5.17 13.84 -8.27
N PHE A 507 4.16 14.71 -8.28
CA PHE A 507 4.30 16.15 -8.49
C PHE A 507 4.32 16.91 -7.17
N GLU A 508 3.54 16.51 -6.16
CA GLU A 508 3.37 17.26 -4.91
C GLU A 508 4.33 16.85 -3.80
N SER A 509 4.69 15.56 -3.74
CA SER A 509 5.41 14.96 -2.61
C SER A 509 6.39 13.90 -3.16
N PRO A 510 7.48 14.32 -3.81
CA PRO A 510 8.36 13.40 -4.50
C PRO A 510 8.97 12.38 -3.54
N PHE A 511 9.13 11.15 -4.01
CA PHE A 511 9.64 10.00 -3.25
C PHE A 511 8.83 9.59 -2.00
N TYR A 512 7.62 10.11 -1.82
CA TYR A 512 6.72 9.73 -0.73
C TYR A 512 6.23 8.28 -0.85
N TYR A 513 5.90 7.82 -2.06
CA TYR A 513 5.15 6.58 -2.31
C TYR A 513 5.76 5.31 -1.71
N ILE A 514 7.08 5.25 -1.54
CA ILE A 514 7.74 4.13 -0.86
C ILE A 514 7.23 3.89 0.57
N SER A 515 6.64 4.91 1.22
CA SER A 515 6.00 4.78 2.54
C SER A 515 4.87 3.75 2.54
N TYR A 516 4.12 3.64 1.44
CA TYR A 516 3.07 2.63 1.32
C TYR A 516 3.66 1.23 1.23
N ALA A 517 4.86 1.07 0.67
CA ALA A 517 5.50 -0.23 0.60
C ALA A 517 6.10 -0.66 1.94
N THR A 518 6.78 0.25 2.63
CA THR A 518 7.40 -0.04 3.95
C THR A 518 6.34 -0.37 5.00
N SER A 519 5.24 0.40 5.03
CA SER A 519 4.10 0.15 5.91
C SER A 519 3.34 -1.13 5.56
N ALA A 520 2.99 -1.35 4.29
CA ALA A 520 2.18 -2.51 3.91
C ALA A 520 2.95 -3.82 4.08
N LEU A 521 4.26 -3.84 3.82
CA LEU A 521 5.10 -5.01 4.16
C LEU A 521 5.07 -5.31 5.66
N SER A 522 5.13 -4.28 6.51
CA SER A 522 5.04 -4.43 7.96
C SER A 522 3.67 -4.92 8.41
N ALA A 523 2.59 -4.44 7.79
CA ALA A 523 1.23 -4.89 8.04
C ALA A 523 0.99 -6.34 7.59
N LEU A 524 1.53 -6.74 6.44
CA LEU A 524 1.47 -8.11 5.94
C LEU A 524 2.24 -9.07 6.85
N ASP A 525 3.44 -8.70 7.31
CA ASP A 525 4.19 -9.47 8.31
C ASP A 525 3.40 -9.62 9.63
N LEU A 526 2.76 -8.54 10.08
CA LEU A 526 1.90 -8.56 11.26
C LEU A 526 0.70 -9.49 11.08
N PHE A 527 0.04 -9.47 9.91
CA PHE A 527 -1.04 -10.38 9.56
C PHE A 527 -0.59 -11.85 9.62
N LEU A 528 0.54 -12.17 9.01
CA LEU A 528 1.11 -13.51 8.98
C LEU A 528 1.47 -14.00 10.39
N THR A 529 2.18 -13.17 11.16
CA THR A 529 2.49 -13.44 12.58
C THR A 529 1.22 -13.71 13.38
N SER A 530 0.13 -12.99 13.08
CA SER A 530 -1.15 -13.12 13.79
C SER A 530 -1.85 -14.47 13.55
N GLN A 531 -1.49 -15.21 12.49
CA GLN A 531 -2.03 -16.55 12.22
C GLN A 531 -1.54 -17.56 13.26
N ASP A 532 -0.29 -17.44 13.70
CA ASP A 532 0.35 -18.33 14.67
C ASP A 532 0.32 -17.80 16.11
N ASP A 533 0.63 -16.51 16.29
CA ASP A 533 0.65 -15.82 17.59
C ASP A 533 -0.11 -14.49 17.53
N TYR A 534 -1.45 -14.60 17.52
CA TYR A 534 -2.33 -13.44 17.47
C TYR A 534 -2.07 -12.42 18.59
N GLN A 535 -1.80 -12.87 19.83
CA GLN A 535 -1.57 -11.94 20.92
C GLN A 535 -0.21 -11.26 20.79
N GLY A 536 0.82 -11.99 20.36
CA GLY A 536 2.12 -11.39 20.03
C GLY A 536 2.02 -10.30 18.97
N ALA A 537 1.25 -10.54 17.90
CA ALA A 537 0.99 -9.54 16.87
C ALA A 537 0.25 -8.30 17.43
N VAL A 538 -0.80 -8.50 18.24
CA VAL A 538 -1.50 -7.38 18.92
C VAL A 538 -0.54 -6.60 19.83
N ASP A 539 0.31 -7.28 20.60
CA ASP A 539 1.27 -6.61 21.49
C ASP A 539 2.28 -5.77 20.70
N THR A 540 2.79 -6.28 19.56
CA THR A 540 3.66 -5.52 18.64
C THR A 540 2.97 -4.26 18.10
N TYR A 541 1.71 -4.38 17.67
CA TYR A 541 0.92 -3.23 17.21
C TYR A 541 0.68 -2.20 18.33
N LEU A 542 0.30 -2.64 19.52
CA LEU A 542 0.08 -1.76 20.66
C LEU A 542 1.36 -1.06 21.12
N ASN A 543 2.53 -1.70 20.96
CA ASN A 543 3.82 -1.04 21.20
C ASN A 543 4.04 0.08 20.19
N LEU A 544 3.76 -0.15 18.90
CA LEU A 544 3.94 0.86 17.85
C LEU A 544 3.12 2.13 18.12
N ILE A 545 1.81 2.03 18.35
CA ILE A 545 0.94 3.20 18.54
C ILE A 545 1.28 4.03 19.80
N ARG A 546 2.09 3.48 20.71
CA ARG A 546 2.59 4.16 21.92
C ARG A 546 3.95 4.81 21.73
N LEU A 547 4.58 4.62 20.57
CA LEU A 547 5.84 5.24 20.21
C LEU A 547 5.59 6.50 19.40
N SER A 548 6.66 7.28 19.26
CA SER A 548 6.77 8.35 18.28
C SER A 548 8.16 8.29 17.68
N ASP A 549 8.34 8.81 16.47
CA ASP A 549 9.60 8.75 15.72
C ASP A 549 10.60 9.75 16.26
N GLU A 550 11.13 9.48 17.44
CA GLU A 550 12.18 10.32 18.05
C GLU A 550 13.58 9.97 17.53
N SER A 551 13.74 8.86 16.81
CA SER A 551 15.04 8.33 16.38
C SER A 551 15.07 7.79 14.94
N GLY A 552 14.01 8.03 14.17
CA GLY A 552 13.84 7.52 12.80
C GLY A 552 12.87 6.34 12.72
N TYR A 553 12.36 6.10 11.51
CA TYR A 553 11.38 5.06 11.21
C TYR A 553 11.88 3.66 11.60
N ARG A 554 13.05 3.24 11.10
CA ARG A 554 13.56 1.88 11.31
C ARG A 554 13.80 1.58 12.79
N GLU A 555 14.35 2.55 13.53
CA GLU A 555 14.53 2.40 14.98
C GLU A 555 13.19 2.29 15.71
N THR A 556 12.17 3.08 15.33
CA THR A 556 10.82 2.96 15.90
C THR A 556 10.21 1.59 15.63
N MET A 557 10.29 1.10 14.39
CA MET A 557 9.77 -0.21 14.00
C MET A 557 10.45 -1.34 14.78
N ALA A 558 11.78 -1.30 14.90
CA ALA A 558 12.54 -2.26 15.69
C ALA A 558 12.18 -2.23 17.18
N ARG A 559 11.94 -1.04 17.75
CA ARG A 559 11.48 -0.87 19.14
C ARG A 559 10.06 -1.38 19.37
N ALA A 560 9.19 -1.25 18.38
CA ALA A 560 7.83 -1.80 18.42
C ALA A 560 7.83 -3.33 18.33
N GLY A 561 8.83 -3.91 17.65
CA GLY A 561 9.02 -5.35 17.50
C GLY A 561 8.83 -5.85 16.07
N PHE A 562 8.75 -4.95 15.08
CA PHE A 562 8.66 -5.32 13.67
C PHE A 562 10.03 -5.76 13.12
N PRO A 563 10.05 -6.72 12.18
CA PRO A 563 11.25 -7.02 11.42
C PRO A 563 11.60 -5.87 10.46
N ASP A 564 12.88 -5.81 10.08
CA ASP A 564 13.37 -4.80 9.15
C ASP A 564 13.01 -5.18 7.71
N VAL A 565 12.09 -4.43 7.10
CA VAL A 565 11.60 -4.66 5.73
C VAL A 565 12.67 -4.42 4.66
N PHE A 566 13.79 -3.80 5.01
CA PHE A 566 14.94 -3.65 4.11
C PHE A 566 15.88 -4.86 4.08
N GLN A 567 15.52 -5.95 4.77
CA GLN A 567 16.24 -7.23 4.67
C GLN A 567 15.50 -8.18 3.71
N GLU A 568 16.25 -8.80 2.81
CA GLU A 568 15.69 -9.78 1.85
C GLU A 568 14.95 -10.93 2.53
N GLU A 569 15.47 -11.44 3.65
CA GLU A 569 14.85 -12.53 4.41
C GLU A 569 13.43 -12.15 4.89
N THR A 570 13.21 -10.89 5.28
CA THR A 570 11.89 -10.38 5.69
C THR A 570 10.93 -10.39 4.50
N VAL A 571 11.32 -9.78 3.38
CA VAL A 571 10.46 -9.65 2.19
C VAL A 571 10.16 -11.00 1.55
N SER A 572 11.17 -11.88 1.46
CA SER A 572 11.01 -13.24 0.95
C SER A 572 10.17 -14.12 1.88
N GLY A 573 10.29 -13.95 3.20
CA GLY A 573 9.41 -14.57 4.19
C GLY A 573 7.94 -14.18 3.98
N VAL A 574 7.66 -12.87 3.92
CA VAL A 574 6.30 -12.35 3.65
C VAL A 574 5.73 -12.90 2.35
N GLY A 575 6.50 -12.89 1.26
CA GLY A 575 6.06 -13.44 -0.03
C GLY A 575 5.76 -14.94 0.04
N GLY A 576 6.66 -15.73 0.64
CA GLY A 576 6.50 -17.17 0.77
C GLY A 576 5.29 -17.58 1.61
N GLU A 577 5.10 -16.94 2.76
CA GLU A 577 4.01 -17.25 3.68
C GLU A 577 2.65 -16.79 3.15
N LEU A 578 2.56 -15.61 2.49
CA LEU A 578 1.34 -15.18 1.81
C LEU A 578 0.97 -16.11 0.65
N SER A 579 1.96 -16.59 -0.11
CA SER A 579 1.72 -17.61 -1.13
C SER A 579 1.13 -18.88 -0.53
N GLY A 580 1.67 -19.33 0.60
CA GLY A 580 1.11 -20.43 1.38
C GLY A 580 -0.34 -20.18 1.75
N TYR A 581 -0.59 -19.09 2.49
CA TYR A 581 -1.91 -18.69 2.98
C TYR A 581 -2.96 -18.59 1.85
N LEU A 582 -2.61 -17.98 0.72
CA LEU A 582 -3.50 -17.90 -0.45
C LEU A 582 -3.98 -19.29 -0.88
N TYR A 583 -3.07 -20.24 -1.01
CA TYR A 583 -3.41 -21.55 -1.55
C TYR A 583 -4.03 -22.47 -0.50
N THR A 584 -3.54 -22.47 0.73
CA THR A 584 -4.04 -23.36 1.79
C THR A 584 -5.36 -22.87 2.35
N ASP A 585 -5.43 -21.59 2.72
CA ASP A 585 -6.54 -21.02 3.48
C ASP A 585 -7.62 -20.44 2.56
N LEU A 586 -7.25 -19.61 1.57
CA LEU A 586 -8.23 -18.97 0.70
C LEU A 586 -8.74 -19.91 -0.42
N TYR A 587 -7.85 -20.64 -1.10
CA TYR A 587 -8.27 -21.63 -2.10
C TYR A 587 -8.64 -23.00 -1.50
N GLY A 588 -8.43 -23.21 -0.19
CA GLY A 588 -8.76 -24.46 0.50
C GLY A 588 -7.92 -25.65 0.06
N LEU A 589 -6.69 -25.44 -0.40
CA LEU A 589 -5.77 -26.50 -0.84
C LEU A 589 -4.88 -27.02 0.31
N TYR A 590 -5.47 -27.20 1.50
CA TYR A 590 -4.78 -27.57 2.74
C TYR A 590 -3.97 -28.88 2.65
N ASP A 591 -4.28 -29.78 1.72
CA ASP A 591 -3.53 -31.03 1.50
C ASP A 591 -2.28 -30.85 0.62
N LEU A 592 -1.96 -29.60 0.26
CA LEU A 592 -0.73 -29.19 -0.40
C LEU A 592 0.26 -28.48 0.52
N GLU A 593 -0.03 -28.35 1.82
CA GLU A 593 0.93 -27.84 2.80
C GLU A 593 2.24 -28.65 2.70
N ASP A 594 3.37 -27.95 2.51
CA ASP A 594 4.70 -28.51 2.24
C ASP A 594 4.83 -29.44 1.01
N HIS A 595 3.82 -29.50 0.13
CA HIS A 595 3.85 -30.39 -1.01
C HIS A 595 4.76 -29.82 -2.12
N TRP A 596 5.67 -30.64 -2.64
CA TRP A 596 6.69 -30.25 -3.64
C TRP A 596 6.15 -29.61 -4.94
N ALA A 597 4.86 -29.80 -5.23
CA ALA A 597 4.18 -29.29 -6.42
C ALA A 597 3.28 -28.07 -6.14
N LEU A 598 3.26 -27.56 -4.90
CA LEU A 598 2.43 -26.43 -4.52
C LEU A 598 2.65 -25.21 -5.44
N PRO A 599 3.89 -24.80 -5.77
CA PRO A 599 4.09 -23.64 -6.65
C PRO A 599 3.44 -23.82 -8.03
N GLU A 600 3.67 -24.96 -8.70
CA GLU A 600 3.10 -25.21 -10.02
C GLU A 600 1.58 -25.42 -9.99
N ILE A 601 1.06 -26.07 -8.94
CA ILE A 601 -0.38 -26.22 -8.75
C ILE A 601 -1.02 -24.86 -8.51
N GLY A 602 -0.46 -24.07 -7.60
CA GLY A 602 -0.93 -22.74 -7.23
C GLY A 602 -1.02 -21.81 -8.45
N ALA A 603 0.02 -21.75 -9.27
CA ALA A 603 0.01 -20.95 -10.50
C ALA A 603 -1.11 -21.35 -11.47
N LEU A 604 -1.35 -22.66 -11.65
CA LEU A 604 -2.44 -23.15 -12.50
C LEU A 604 -3.83 -22.93 -11.87
N VAL A 605 -3.94 -22.89 -10.55
CA VAL A 605 -5.18 -22.55 -9.82
C VAL A 605 -5.48 -21.07 -9.98
N SER A 606 -4.49 -20.20 -9.76
CA SER A 606 -4.61 -18.76 -9.98
C SER A 606 -5.00 -18.44 -11.43
N ALA A 607 -4.47 -19.17 -12.40
CA ALA A 607 -4.88 -19.06 -13.81
C ALA A 607 -6.27 -19.65 -14.13
N GLY A 608 -7.00 -20.18 -13.14
CA GLY A 608 -8.32 -20.79 -13.33
C GLY A 608 -8.32 -22.11 -14.11
N LEU A 609 -7.14 -22.70 -14.35
CA LEU A 609 -6.99 -23.89 -15.19
C LEU A 609 -7.32 -25.17 -14.42
N ILE A 610 -6.84 -25.27 -13.17
CA ILE A 610 -7.09 -26.40 -12.27
C ILE A 610 -7.71 -25.95 -10.94
N GLY A 611 -8.21 -26.89 -10.14
CA GLY A 611 -8.83 -26.58 -8.84
C GLY A 611 -9.01 -27.81 -7.95
N GLY A 612 -9.36 -27.55 -6.69
CA GLY A 612 -9.63 -28.57 -5.66
C GLY A 612 -11.03 -29.19 -5.76
N THR A 613 -11.35 -30.08 -4.82
CA THR A 613 -12.56 -30.92 -4.81
C THR A 613 -13.31 -30.90 -3.47
N GLY A 614 -13.36 -29.76 -2.79
CA GLY A 614 -13.97 -29.62 -1.44
C GLY A 614 -13.20 -30.35 -0.32
N ASP A 615 -12.56 -31.47 -0.66
CA ASP A 615 -11.65 -32.25 0.18
C ASP A 615 -10.17 -31.94 -0.19
N GLY A 616 -9.84 -30.67 -0.48
CA GLY A 616 -8.52 -30.24 -0.95
C GLY A 616 -8.24 -30.54 -2.44
N PHE A 617 -6.97 -30.46 -2.84
CA PHE A 617 -6.51 -30.68 -4.21
C PHE A 617 -6.40 -32.17 -4.59
N GLN A 618 -6.16 -33.06 -3.63
CA GLN A 618 -5.90 -34.48 -3.80
C GLN A 618 -4.69 -34.78 -4.72
N PRO A 619 -3.46 -34.35 -4.37
CA PRO A 619 -2.30 -34.39 -5.26
C PRO A 619 -1.93 -35.81 -5.72
N SER A 620 -2.17 -36.82 -4.88
CA SER A 620 -1.88 -38.23 -5.18
C SER A 620 -2.97 -38.95 -5.99
N ALA A 621 -4.15 -38.36 -6.15
CA ALA A 621 -5.22 -38.98 -6.93
C ALA A 621 -4.85 -39.02 -8.42
N PRO A 622 -5.29 -40.04 -9.17
CA PRO A 622 -5.00 -40.13 -10.60
C PRO A 622 -5.68 -38.99 -11.38
N VAL A 623 -4.99 -38.44 -12.38
CA VAL A 623 -5.62 -37.52 -13.35
C VAL A 623 -6.36 -38.32 -14.43
N SER A 624 -7.58 -37.91 -14.76
CA SER A 624 -8.38 -38.55 -15.80
C SER A 624 -8.22 -37.85 -17.15
N ARG A 625 -8.64 -38.52 -18.24
CA ARG A 625 -8.64 -37.90 -19.58
C ARG A 625 -9.61 -36.72 -19.66
N ALA A 626 -10.79 -36.85 -19.04
CA ALA A 626 -11.74 -35.75 -18.96
C ALA A 626 -11.14 -34.52 -18.30
N ALA A 627 -10.41 -34.71 -17.18
CA ALA A 627 -9.73 -33.63 -16.48
C ALA A 627 -8.70 -32.94 -17.38
N LEU A 628 -7.79 -33.69 -18.02
CA LEU A 628 -6.78 -33.08 -18.88
C LEU A 628 -7.39 -32.30 -20.05
N CYS A 629 -8.36 -32.88 -20.77
CA CYS A 629 -8.99 -32.19 -21.90
C CYS A 629 -9.72 -30.91 -21.43
N THR A 630 -10.32 -30.91 -20.24
CA THR A 630 -10.96 -29.71 -19.68
C THR A 630 -9.93 -28.63 -19.33
N ILE A 631 -8.76 -29.01 -18.83
CA ILE A 631 -7.68 -28.05 -18.54
C ILE A 631 -7.21 -27.36 -19.82
N LEU A 632 -6.94 -28.14 -20.88
CA LEU A 632 -6.52 -27.60 -22.17
C LEU A 632 -7.63 -26.74 -22.82
N TYR A 633 -8.89 -27.15 -22.65
CA TYR A 633 -10.05 -26.38 -23.10
C TYR A 633 -10.16 -25.02 -22.42
N ARG A 634 -9.92 -24.95 -21.11
CA ARG A 634 -9.87 -23.70 -20.35
C ARG A 634 -8.73 -22.80 -20.78
N ALA A 635 -7.55 -23.38 -21.03
CA ALA A 635 -6.38 -22.65 -21.49
C ALA A 635 -6.61 -21.95 -22.85
N GLU A 636 -7.54 -22.46 -23.66
CA GLU A 636 -7.93 -21.87 -24.96
C GLU A 636 -9.12 -20.90 -24.85
N GLY A 637 -9.53 -20.51 -23.64
CA GLY A 637 -10.66 -19.61 -23.43
C GLY A 637 -12.03 -20.26 -23.64
N GLN A 638 -12.12 -21.59 -23.52
CA GLN A 638 -13.36 -22.36 -23.59
C GLN A 638 -14.17 -22.13 -24.90
N PRO A 639 -13.57 -22.36 -26.08
CA PRO A 639 -14.25 -22.15 -27.35
C PRO A 639 -15.51 -23.01 -27.49
N GLN A 640 -16.59 -22.49 -28.06
CA GLN A 640 -17.79 -23.30 -28.31
C GLN A 640 -17.49 -24.35 -29.39
N PRO A 641 -17.69 -25.67 -29.12
CA PRO A 641 -17.51 -26.70 -30.14
C PRO A 641 -18.56 -26.62 -31.26
N ASP A 642 -18.20 -27.06 -32.47
CA ASP A 642 -19.07 -27.00 -33.65
C ASP A 642 -20.26 -27.99 -33.54
N ALA A 643 -20.07 -29.09 -32.82
CA ALA A 643 -21.11 -30.07 -32.55
C ALA A 643 -20.95 -30.73 -31.17
N GLU A 644 -22.01 -31.41 -30.72
CA GLU A 644 -21.94 -32.29 -29.55
C GLU A 644 -20.89 -33.40 -29.75
N SER A 645 -20.34 -33.89 -28.64
CA SER A 645 -19.33 -34.94 -28.65
C SER A 645 -19.79 -36.18 -29.43
N SER A 646 -18.93 -36.67 -30.34
CA SER A 646 -19.21 -37.88 -31.12
C SER A 646 -19.00 -39.20 -30.34
N PHE A 647 -18.51 -39.11 -29.10
CA PHE A 647 -18.26 -40.26 -28.23
C PHE A 647 -19.52 -40.70 -27.49
N SER A 648 -19.89 -41.98 -27.61
CA SER A 648 -21.13 -42.52 -27.01
C SER A 648 -21.15 -42.59 -25.48
N ASP A 649 -20.00 -42.43 -24.84
CA ASP A 649 -19.80 -42.44 -23.39
C ASP A 649 -19.59 -41.02 -22.80
N VAL A 650 -19.88 -39.98 -23.59
CA VAL A 650 -19.95 -38.59 -23.13
C VAL A 650 -21.42 -38.19 -23.08
N ALA A 651 -21.96 -37.99 -21.87
CA ALA A 651 -23.31 -37.44 -21.72
C ALA A 651 -23.31 -35.95 -22.07
N ALA A 652 -24.38 -35.46 -22.69
CA ALA A 652 -24.48 -34.07 -23.14
C ALA A 652 -24.43 -33.05 -21.98
N ASP A 653 -24.84 -33.47 -20.78
CA ASP A 653 -24.83 -32.67 -19.55
C ASP A 653 -23.60 -32.93 -18.66
N ALA A 654 -22.62 -33.71 -19.13
CA ALA A 654 -21.38 -33.92 -18.40
C ALA A 654 -20.56 -32.63 -18.35
N TRP A 655 -19.93 -32.34 -17.21
CA TRP A 655 -19.10 -31.15 -17.02
C TRP A 655 -17.92 -31.03 -17.99
N TYR A 656 -17.51 -32.14 -18.62
CA TYR A 656 -16.44 -32.21 -19.62
C TYR A 656 -16.96 -32.38 -21.05
N ALA A 657 -18.28 -32.29 -21.30
CA ALA A 657 -18.87 -32.63 -22.60
C ALA A 657 -18.31 -31.75 -23.73
N ASP A 658 -18.31 -30.44 -23.53
CA ASP A 658 -17.79 -29.47 -24.51
C ASP A 658 -16.28 -29.61 -24.68
N ALA A 659 -15.54 -29.76 -23.58
CA ALA A 659 -14.10 -30.01 -23.63
C ALA A 659 -13.76 -31.30 -24.39
N ALA A 660 -14.56 -32.36 -24.25
CA ALA A 660 -14.37 -33.62 -24.96
C ALA A 660 -14.72 -33.51 -26.44
N ALA A 661 -15.75 -32.72 -26.79
CA ALA A 661 -16.11 -32.43 -28.18
C ALA A 661 -15.00 -31.61 -28.86
N TRP A 662 -14.63 -30.48 -28.25
CA TRP A 662 -13.56 -29.61 -28.73
C TRP A 662 -12.22 -30.36 -28.86
N ALA A 663 -11.82 -31.14 -27.86
CA ALA A 663 -10.56 -31.89 -27.93
C ALA A 663 -10.56 -32.95 -29.06
N ALA A 664 -11.73 -33.47 -29.45
CA ALA A 664 -11.85 -34.37 -30.59
C ALA A 664 -11.78 -33.60 -31.93
N GLU A 665 -12.47 -32.46 -32.01
CA GLU A 665 -12.46 -31.58 -33.19
C GLU A 665 -11.05 -31.03 -33.47
N SER A 666 -10.33 -30.61 -32.43
CA SER A 666 -8.94 -30.13 -32.49
C SER A 666 -7.90 -31.26 -32.63
N GLY A 667 -8.32 -32.53 -32.72
CA GLY A 667 -7.42 -33.67 -32.92
C GLY A 667 -6.54 -34.03 -31.73
N ILE A 668 -6.78 -33.42 -30.56
CA ILE A 668 -6.05 -33.70 -29.31
C ILE A 668 -6.30 -35.14 -28.86
N THR A 669 -7.54 -35.63 -29.01
CA THR A 669 -7.93 -36.99 -28.65
C THR A 669 -8.74 -37.68 -29.74
N THR A 670 -8.51 -38.99 -29.88
CA THR A 670 -9.32 -39.87 -30.74
C THR A 670 -10.06 -40.94 -29.92
N GLY A 671 -10.05 -40.81 -28.59
CA GLY A 671 -10.56 -41.82 -27.66
C GLY A 671 -9.66 -43.05 -27.54
N THR A 672 -10.19 -44.12 -26.95
CA THR A 672 -9.45 -45.38 -26.67
C THR A 672 -9.80 -46.51 -27.63
N GLY A 673 -10.56 -46.21 -28.70
CA GLY A 673 -11.11 -47.21 -29.62
C GLY A 673 -12.46 -47.82 -29.18
N GLY A 674 -12.96 -47.47 -27.99
CA GLY A 674 -14.28 -47.86 -27.48
C GLY A 674 -15.16 -46.70 -26.96
N GLY A 675 -14.69 -45.46 -27.09
CA GLY A 675 -15.29 -44.24 -26.53
C GLY A 675 -14.21 -43.23 -26.11
N PHE A 676 -14.62 -42.14 -25.48
CA PHE A 676 -13.74 -41.15 -24.87
C PHE A 676 -13.03 -41.70 -23.62
N SER A 677 -13.72 -42.53 -22.85
CA SER A 677 -13.26 -43.09 -21.57
C SER A 677 -12.88 -41.99 -20.57
N PRO A 678 -13.86 -41.17 -20.13
CA PRO A 678 -13.63 -39.93 -19.35
C PRO A 678 -12.91 -40.16 -18.03
N ASP A 679 -13.31 -41.20 -17.28
CA ASP A 679 -12.83 -41.48 -15.93
C ASP A 679 -11.57 -42.36 -15.90
N VAL A 680 -11.06 -42.79 -17.05
CA VAL A 680 -9.87 -43.65 -17.10
C VAL A 680 -8.63 -42.82 -16.71
N PRO A 681 -7.89 -43.24 -15.66
CA PRO A 681 -6.61 -42.64 -15.29
C PRO A 681 -5.63 -42.60 -16.46
N LEU A 682 -4.98 -41.46 -16.65
CA LEU A 682 -3.92 -41.34 -17.65
C LEU A 682 -2.62 -41.96 -17.10
N THR A 683 -1.90 -42.65 -17.98
CA THR A 683 -0.49 -42.95 -17.76
C THR A 683 0.37 -41.75 -18.16
N ARG A 684 1.61 -41.66 -17.65
CA ARG A 684 2.55 -40.60 -18.06
C ARG A 684 2.74 -40.52 -19.57
N GLU A 685 2.83 -41.66 -20.25
CA GLU A 685 2.97 -41.70 -21.71
C GLU A 685 1.69 -41.27 -22.45
N SER A 686 0.51 -41.47 -21.85
CA SER A 686 -0.76 -40.98 -22.40
C SER A 686 -0.91 -39.47 -22.22
N LEU A 687 -0.49 -38.94 -21.06
CA LEU A 687 -0.47 -37.51 -20.78
C LEU A 687 0.47 -36.78 -21.75
N ALA A 688 1.70 -37.29 -21.94
CA ALA A 688 2.64 -36.76 -22.92
C ALA A 688 2.07 -36.78 -24.35
N LEU A 689 1.36 -37.85 -24.75
CA LEU A 689 0.72 -37.93 -26.07
C LEU A 689 -0.33 -36.83 -26.28
N LEU A 690 -1.17 -36.56 -25.29
CA LEU A 690 -2.24 -35.57 -25.44
C LEU A 690 -1.66 -34.14 -25.52
N LEU A 691 -0.63 -33.82 -24.72
CA LEU A 691 0.09 -32.54 -24.83
C LEU A 691 0.83 -32.41 -26.17
N TYR A 692 1.45 -33.47 -26.66
CA TYR A 692 2.12 -33.49 -27.96
C TYR A 692 1.16 -33.18 -29.12
N ARG A 693 -0.06 -33.74 -29.07
CA ARG A 693 -1.09 -33.46 -30.07
C ARG A 693 -1.64 -32.06 -29.96
N TYR A 694 -1.86 -31.58 -28.74
CA TYR A 694 -2.28 -30.21 -28.49
C TYR A 694 -1.26 -29.20 -29.04
N ALA A 695 0.03 -29.49 -28.91
CA ALA A 695 1.12 -28.70 -29.52
C ALA A 695 1.24 -28.83 -31.06
N GLY A 696 0.34 -29.56 -31.73
CA GLY A 696 0.36 -29.75 -33.18
C GLY A 696 1.35 -30.81 -33.68
N GLU A 697 1.73 -31.77 -32.83
CA GLU A 697 2.68 -32.84 -33.14
C GLU A 697 4.04 -32.34 -33.68
N PRO A 698 4.73 -31.46 -32.94
CA PRO A 698 5.97 -30.83 -33.38
C PRO A 698 7.10 -31.83 -33.61
N SER A 699 8.01 -31.53 -34.55
CA SER A 699 9.19 -32.37 -34.76
C SER A 699 10.12 -32.35 -33.56
N HIS A 700 10.74 -33.49 -33.23
CA HIS A 700 11.71 -33.62 -32.15
C HIS A 700 12.99 -34.30 -32.66
N SER A 701 14.10 -34.08 -31.96
CA SER A 701 15.40 -34.67 -32.25
C SER A 701 15.98 -35.49 -31.08
N GLY A 702 15.36 -35.37 -29.91
CA GLY A 702 15.74 -36.02 -28.66
C GLY A 702 15.54 -37.53 -28.67
N GLY A 703 16.36 -38.22 -27.88
CA GLY A 703 16.30 -39.67 -27.69
C GLY A 703 16.18 -40.04 -26.22
N LEU A 704 15.53 -41.18 -25.95
CA LEU A 704 15.25 -41.65 -24.58
C LEU A 704 16.39 -42.47 -23.96
N SER A 705 17.56 -42.54 -24.60
CA SER A 705 18.65 -43.46 -24.23
C SER A 705 19.26 -43.21 -22.84
N SER A 706 19.02 -42.04 -22.24
CA SER A 706 19.41 -41.70 -20.87
C SER A 706 18.56 -42.38 -19.81
N PHE A 707 17.40 -42.95 -20.17
CA PHE A 707 16.46 -43.59 -19.25
C PHE A 707 16.53 -45.11 -19.34
N SER A 708 16.67 -45.75 -18.18
CA SER A 708 16.86 -47.20 -18.07
C SER A 708 15.62 -48.03 -18.43
N ASP A 709 14.46 -47.40 -18.54
CA ASP A 709 13.16 -48.02 -18.89
C ASP A 709 12.57 -47.47 -20.19
N ALA A 710 13.38 -46.84 -21.03
CA ALA A 710 12.95 -46.31 -22.32
C ALA A 710 12.33 -47.37 -23.25
N ASP A 711 12.72 -48.65 -23.10
CA ASP A 711 12.16 -49.78 -23.84
C ASP A 711 10.74 -50.17 -23.40
N THR A 712 10.26 -49.64 -22.28
CA THR A 712 8.89 -49.83 -21.78
C THR A 712 7.89 -48.82 -22.32
N VAL A 713 8.37 -47.79 -23.03
CA VAL A 713 7.50 -46.81 -23.70
C VAL A 713 6.75 -47.50 -24.83
N SER A 714 5.43 -47.33 -24.84
CA SER A 714 4.61 -47.91 -25.89
C SER A 714 4.95 -47.34 -27.27
N PRO A 715 4.97 -48.15 -28.36
CA PRO A 715 5.29 -47.66 -29.70
C PRO A 715 4.44 -46.48 -30.18
N TRP A 716 3.17 -46.42 -29.74
CA TRP A 716 2.25 -45.33 -30.08
C TRP A 716 2.56 -44.02 -29.34
N ALA A 717 3.25 -44.08 -28.20
CA ALA A 717 3.62 -42.91 -27.38
C ALA A 717 5.06 -42.45 -27.64
N SER A 718 5.89 -43.28 -28.28
CA SER A 718 7.34 -43.07 -28.38
C SER A 718 7.75 -41.70 -28.89
N GLN A 719 7.03 -41.14 -29.88
CA GLN A 719 7.33 -39.80 -30.41
C GLN A 719 6.99 -38.70 -29.40
N ALA A 720 5.81 -38.78 -28.78
CA ALA A 720 5.36 -37.81 -27.80
C ALA A 720 6.23 -37.82 -26.53
N VAL A 721 6.62 -38.99 -26.04
CA VAL A 721 7.50 -39.11 -24.86
C VAL A 721 8.90 -38.56 -25.16
N ALA A 722 9.46 -38.84 -26.35
CA ALA A 722 10.75 -38.28 -26.76
C ALA A 722 10.72 -36.75 -26.86
N TRP A 723 9.67 -36.19 -27.49
CA TRP A 723 9.43 -34.76 -27.54
C TRP A 723 9.27 -34.15 -26.14
N ALA A 724 8.41 -34.73 -25.29
CA ALA A 724 8.14 -34.19 -23.96
C ALA A 724 9.40 -34.18 -23.06
N VAL A 725 10.29 -35.16 -23.24
CA VAL A 725 11.59 -35.19 -22.55
C VAL A 725 12.55 -34.13 -23.12
N GLU A 726 12.62 -33.97 -24.44
CA GLU A 726 13.47 -32.95 -25.09
C GLU A 726 13.07 -31.54 -24.67
N GLN A 727 11.77 -31.29 -24.57
CA GLN A 727 11.20 -30.05 -24.07
C GLN A 727 11.22 -29.97 -22.53
N GLY A 728 11.69 -30.97 -21.79
CA GLY A 728 11.68 -30.91 -20.32
C GLY A 728 10.30 -30.91 -19.66
N ILE A 729 9.21 -31.06 -20.43
CA ILE A 729 7.84 -31.24 -19.94
C ILE A 729 7.77 -32.49 -19.05
N LEU A 730 8.29 -33.61 -19.56
CA LEU A 730 8.40 -34.87 -18.82
C LEU A 730 9.82 -35.06 -18.31
N LEU A 731 10.01 -34.94 -16.99
CA LEU A 731 11.25 -35.31 -16.32
C LEU A 731 11.10 -36.69 -15.68
N GLY A 732 12.12 -37.53 -15.86
CA GLY A 732 12.24 -38.79 -15.14
C GLY A 732 12.77 -38.60 -13.72
N SER A 733 12.63 -39.64 -12.90
CA SER A 733 13.21 -39.71 -11.55
C SER A 733 14.11 -40.94 -11.44
N ASP A 734 15.26 -40.81 -10.76
CA ASP A 734 16.27 -41.88 -10.61
C ASP A 734 16.67 -42.56 -11.94
N GLY A 735 16.74 -41.79 -13.04
CA GLY A 735 17.07 -42.31 -14.37
C GLY A 735 15.98 -43.19 -15.00
N ARG A 736 14.72 -43.00 -14.61
CA ARG A 736 13.54 -43.73 -15.12
C ARG A 736 12.41 -42.77 -15.48
N LEU A 737 11.65 -43.09 -16.54
CA LEU A 737 10.47 -42.34 -16.98
C LEU A 737 9.17 -42.85 -16.35
N ASN A 738 9.10 -44.14 -16.01
CA ASN A 738 7.88 -44.82 -15.59
C ASN A 738 6.69 -44.56 -16.55
N PRO A 739 6.84 -44.83 -17.87
CA PRO A 739 5.91 -44.34 -18.89
C PRO A 739 4.50 -44.93 -18.76
N THR A 740 4.39 -46.18 -18.34
CA THR A 740 3.11 -46.89 -18.13
C THR A 740 2.53 -46.72 -16.74
N GLY A 741 3.25 -46.02 -15.84
CA GLY A 741 2.74 -45.63 -14.53
C GLY A 741 1.61 -44.60 -14.64
N GLY A 742 0.62 -44.69 -13.75
CA GLY A 742 -0.43 -43.68 -13.65
C GLY A 742 0.16 -42.31 -13.29
N ALA A 743 -0.34 -41.26 -13.94
CA ALA A 743 -0.01 -39.88 -13.61
C ALA A 743 -0.93 -39.40 -12.48
N SER A 744 -0.33 -38.95 -11.38
CA SER A 744 -1.06 -38.25 -10.31
C SER A 744 -1.45 -36.84 -10.75
N ARG A 745 -2.41 -36.23 -10.04
CA ARG A 745 -2.82 -34.84 -10.27
C ARG A 745 -1.66 -33.86 -10.11
N ALA A 746 -0.80 -34.06 -9.10
CA ALA A 746 0.39 -33.23 -8.92
C ALA A 746 1.39 -33.37 -10.07
N GLU A 747 1.69 -34.59 -10.50
CA GLU A 747 2.60 -34.81 -11.64
C GLU A 747 2.03 -34.22 -12.94
N ALA A 748 0.71 -34.32 -13.12
CA ALA A 748 0.03 -33.73 -14.27
C ALA A 748 0.09 -32.19 -14.25
N ALA A 749 -0.17 -31.58 -13.09
CA ALA A 749 -0.06 -30.14 -12.90
C ALA A 749 1.36 -29.63 -13.21
N VAL A 750 2.40 -30.31 -12.72
CA VAL A 750 3.79 -29.92 -12.98
C VAL A 750 4.16 -30.07 -14.47
N MET A 751 3.67 -31.12 -15.15
CA MET A 751 3.86 -31.26 -16.59
C MET A 751 3.12 -30.16 -17.37
N LEU A 752 1.90 -29.81 -16.96
CA LEU A 752 1.10 -28.74 -17.57
C LEU A 752 1.74 -27.37 -17.38
N PHE A 753 2.19 -27.06 -16.16
CA PHE A 753 2.88 -25.82 -15.85
C PHE A 753 4.10 -25.65 -16.75
N ARG A 754 4.99 -26.65 -16.81
CA ARG A 754 6.16 -26.60 -17.70
C ARG A 754 5.79 -26.43 -19.16
N PHE A 755 4.73 -27.10 -19.61
CA PHE A 755 4.23 -26.99 -20.97
C PHE A 755 3.80 -25.56 -21.29
N PHE A 756 2.99 -24.92 -20.42
CA PHE A 756 2.52 -23.56 -20.64
C PHE A 756 3.62 -22.50 -20.46
N SER A 757 4.53 -22.67 -19.51
CA SER A 757 5.65 -21.74 -19.31
C SER A 757 6.59 -21.69 -20.51
N GLN A 758 6.78 -22.80 -21.23
CA GLN A 758 7.58 -22.80 -22.46
C GLN A 758 6.88 -22.12 -23.62
N ALA A 759 5.58 -22.37 -23.80
CA ALA A 759 4.80 -21.71 -24.84
C ALA A 759 4.80 -20.18 -24.65
N ALA A 760 4.72 -19.71 -23.41
CA ALA A 760 4.83 -18.28 -23.10
C ALA A 760 6.23 -17.70 -23.41
N GLY A 761 7.31 -18.43 -23.08
CA GLY A 761 8.67 -18.01 -23.40
C GLY A 761 9.00 -18.00 -24.91
N GLU A 762 8.36 -18.87 -25.70
CA GLU A 762 8.47 -18.88 -27.16
C GLU A 762 7.57 -17.83 -27.84
N ALA A 763 6.46 -17.44 -27.23
CA ALA A 763 5.59 -16.36 -27.72
C ALA A 763 6.17 -14.96 -27.42
N ALA A 764 7.00 -14.84 -26.38
CA ALA A 764 7.68 -13.60 -26.01
C ALA A 764 9.04 -13.38 -26.72
N ALA A 765 9.54 -14.36 -27.49
CA ALA A 765 10.82 -14.33 -28.21
C ALA A 765 10.63 -14.22 -29.74
#